data_AF-A0A2N3GYH7-F1
#
_entry.id   AF-A0A2N3GYH7-F1
#
_cell.length_a   1.000
_cell.length_b   1.000
_cell.length_c   1.000
_cell.angle_alpha   90.00
_cell.angle_beta   90.00
_cell.angle_gamma   90.00
#
_symmetry.space_group_name_H-M   'P 1'
#
loop_
_entity.id
_entity.type
_entity.pdbx_description
1 polymer ?
#
loop_
_entity_poly.entity_id
_entity_poly.type
_entity_poly.pdbx_seq_one_letter_code
_entity_poly.pdbx_strand_id
1 'polypeptide(L)'
;MKMTFKVIVFGGLAVFFAVVAVAVFTPVALWKPPQTVVAHEYTAEQMRGRELYYSNGCNYCHTQYVREVDNGMGPVSEGGDYTFDNPMILGSERTGPDLSYIGRKRSMSWEIDHLKEPRDFSPMSIMPSFAFLPDEDLRAIGEYLYALGDRNAAEWMVPAPASYAGTSSPSMGESMLPEGENSPAQGWDTFKSSGLYEGKLIYTAKCLTCHGCAGNGLGHYAGTLIVTPANFKVDPFRTMPDDQWFWHVSEGVQGTVMPPWKESLTESQRWNVIHYVQQVYASTWERDPDEGDVPAEYQKTSPLEVTLENIDAGKRLWTRECLVCHGDAATGEGPYRAGIEPVPPDFSSLADYADWGDDAYFWRISEGVPWSAMPAWKVSYNEEERFQLVMYIRTMFTQTLTPPAQPAEAESFDFPKIMHAMAIPTSASYDAGRQMFLERCAHCHGVAGDGTGWAGQYLNPKPADLRKISKRASGDLSTIEGEYQSKLSFGIKDSAMPTWGEFLSQKERWNDVRFVLDSFLTGKKVTTSQHKPGALPTEYVRTDTGIFQGEIATIDPAAGKPIYERYCQPCHAADGKGNGPGTIGSASGSPAAFPSDMEDQYVFYRVRAGVSGSMMYGFEWTLSETDIWNVSAYTIELTGRKFGG
;
A
#
# COMPACT_ATOMS: atom_id res chain seq x y z
N MET A 1 75.27 11.87 -17.93
CA MET A 1 74.64 11.30 -19.14
C MET A 1 73.37 12.10 -19.41
N LYS A 2 73.29 12.88 -20.51
CA LYS A 2 72.10 13.70 -20.79
C LYS A 2 70.99 12.77 -21.32
N MET A 3 69.87 12.65 -20.59
CA MET A 3 68.70 11.93 -21.10
C MET A 3 68.18 12.66 -22.33
N THR A 4 68.30 12.03 -23.49
CA THR A 4 67.74 12.57 -24.73
C THR A 4 66.24 12.27 -24.76
N PHE A 5 65.46 13.11 -25.44
CA PHE A 5 64.01 12.93 -25.60
C PHE A 5 63.64 11.50 -26.07
N LYS A 6 64.45 10.93 -26.98
CA LYS A 6 64.28 9.55 -27.46
C LYS A 6 64.40 8.52 -26.32
N VAL A 7 65.40 8.66 -25.44
CA VAL A 7 65.60 7.73 -24.31
C VAL A 7 64.44 7.81 -23.32
N ILE A 8 63.89 9.00 -23.06
CA ILE A 8 62.74 9.17 -22.17
C ILE A 8 61.50 8.51 -22.77
N VAL A 9 61.22 8.74 -24.05
CA VAL A 9 60.03 8.18 -24.72
C VAL A 9 60.13 6.66 -24.85
N PHE A 10 61.23 6.12 -25.40
CA PHE A 10 61.36 4.68 -25.60
C PHE A 10 61.58 3.92 -24.30
N GLY A 11 62.34 4.48 -23.35
CA GLY A 11 62.50 3.90 -22.02
C GLY A 11 61.18 3.92 -21.23
N GLY A 12 60.44 5.02 -21.29
CA GLY A 12 59.12 5.14 -20.66
C GLY A 12 58.10 4.15 -21.23
N LEU A 13 58.04 4.02 -22.56
CA LEU A 13 57.18 3.02 -23.21
C LEU A 13 57.60 1.60 -22.86
N ALA A 14 58.90 1.28 -22.85
CA ALA A 14 59.38 -0.04 -22.48
C ALA A 14 59.01 -0.42 -21.03
N VAL A 15 59.17 0.52 -20.09
CA VAL A 15 58.74 0.34 -18.69
C VAL A 15 57.23 0.21 -18.61
N PHE A 16 56.47 1.06 -19.30
CA PHE A 16 55.01 0.99 -19.34
C PHE A 16 54.52 -0.37 -19.83
N PHE A 17 55.01 -0.85 -20.97
CA PHE A 17 54.61 -2.15 -21.52
C PHE A 17 55.10 -3.33 -20.67
N ALA A 18 56.26 -3.23 -20.03
CA ALA A 18 56.72 -4.25 -19.07
C ALA A 18 55.79 -4.32 -17.85
N VAL A 19 55.39 -3.17 -17.30
CA VAL A 19 54.42 -3.10 -16.20
C VAL A 19 53.06 -3.66 -16.65
N VAL A 20 52.54 -3.26 -17.81
CA VAL A 20 51.27 -3.79 -18.35
C VAL A 20 51.36 -5.31 -18.58
N ALA A 21 52.48 -5.82 -19.09
CA ALA A 21 52.69 -7.26 -19.27
C ALA A 21 52.65 -8.05 -17.96
N VAL A 22 53.27 -7.52 -16.91
CA VAL A 22 53.32 -8.18 -15.60
C VAL A 22 52.02 -7.99 -14.81
N ALA A 23 51.42 -6.80 -14.81
CA ALA A 23 50.22 -6.50 -14.01
C ALA A 23 48.90 -6.83 -14.69
N VAL A 24 48.84 -6.93 -16.02
CA VAL A 24 47.58 -7.21 -16.76
C VAL A 24 47.67 -8.55 -17.48
N PHE A 25 48.61 -8.70 -18.42
CA PHE A 25 48.63 -9.89 -19.29
C PHE A 25 49.01 -11.18 -18.54
N THR A 26 49.94 -11.11 -17.59
CA THR A 26 50.36 -12.27 -16.80
C THR A 26 49.22 -12.82 -15.92
N PRO A 27 48.51 -11.99 -15.11
CA PRO A 27 47.33 -12.44 -14.38
C PRO A 27 46.24 -12.98 -15.31
N VAL A 28 45.89 -12.29 -16.40
CA VAL A 28 44.86 -12.77 -17.35
C VAL A 28 45.21 -14.13 -17.95
N ALA A 29 46.50 -14.38 -18.22
CA ALA A 29 46.93 -15.66 -18.80
C ALA A 29 46.99 -16.81 -17.77
N LEU A 30 47.31 -16.50 -16.51
CA LEU A 30 47.59 -17.51 -15.48
C LEU A 30 46.43 -17.71 -14.49
N TRP A 31 45.60 -16.70 -14.26
CA TRP A 31 44.51 -16.74 -13.30
C TRP A 31 43.28 -17.37 -13.96
N LYS A 32 43.08 -18.65 -13.64
CA LYS A 32 41.90 -19.43 -14.04
C LYS A 32 41.20 -19.92 -12.77
N PRO A 33 40.39 -19.07 -12.12
CA PRO A 33 39.66 -19.48 -10.93
C PRO A 33 38.78 -20.69 -11.27
N PRO A 34 38.63 -21.67 -10.37
CA PRO A 34 37.70 -22.77 -10.56
C PRO A 34 36.28 -22.20 -10.68
N GLN A 35 35.49 -22.78 -11.60
CA GLN A 35 34.08 -22.42 -11.77
C GLN A 35 33.33 -22.63 -10.45
N THR A 36 32.55 -21.62 -10.02
CA THR A 36 31.68 -21.73 -8.85
C THR A 36 30.33 -22.36 -9.22
N VAL A 37 29.49 -22.63 -8.22
CA VAL A 37 28.12 -23.14 -8.42
C VAL A 37 27.18 -22.12 -9.08
N VAL A 38 27.54 -20.84 -9.08
CA VAL A 38 26.75 -19.75 -9.65
C VAL A 38 26.91 -19.67 -11.18
N ALA A 39 28.09 -19.98 -11.69
CA ALA A 39 28.42 -19.87 -13.11
C ALA A 39 27.72 -20.95 -13.97
N HIS A 40 27.04 -20.54 -15.04
CA HIS A 40 26.38 -21.42 -16.00
C HIS A 40 26.31 -20.85 -17.42
N GLU A 41 26.06 -21.71 -18.41
CA GLU A 41 25.77 -21.28 -19.79
C GLU A 41 24.35 -20.72 -19.92
N TYR A 42 24.24 -19.56 -20.58
CA TYR A 42 22.95 -18.93 -20.85
C TYR A 42 22.27 -19.53 -22.09
N THR A 43 20.94 -19.70 -22.02
CA THR A 43 20.11 -19.97 -23.20
C THR A 43 20.12 -18.79 -24.16
N ALA A 44 19.65 -19.00 -25.40
CA ALA A 44 19.58 -17.93 -26.40
C ALA A 44 18.75 -16.72 -25.90
N GLU A 45 17.65 -16.95 -25.19
CA GLU A 45 16.81 -15.87 -24.66
C GLU A 45 17.48 -15.14 -23.50
N GLN A 46 18.17 -15.86 -22.62
CA GLN A 46 18.94 -15.25 -21.53
C GLN A 46 20.13 -14.45 -22.06
N MET A 47 20.79 -14.91 -23.13
CA MET A 47 21.85 -14.15 -23.80
C MET A 47 21.31 -12.87 -24.43
N ARG A 48 20.14 -12.93 -25.07
CA ARG A 48 19.44 -11.72 -25.57
C ARG A 48 19.11 -10.77 -24.43
N GLY A 49 18.55 -11.29 -23.33
CA GLY A 49 18.28 -10.51 -22.12
C GLY A 49 19.50 -9.84 -21.53
N ARG A 50 20.64 -10.56 -21.50
CA ARG A 50 21.95 -10.05 -21.05
C ARG A 50 22.44 -8.91 -21.92
N GLU A 51 22.32 -9.04 -23.24
CA GLU A 51 22.70 -7.99 -24.18
C GLU A 51 21.83 -6.75 -24.03
N LEU A 52 20.51 -6.93 -23.87
CA LEU A 52 19.57 -5.84 -23.59
C LEU A 52 19.89 -5.15 -22.25
N TYR A 53 20.14 -5.92 -21.19
CA TYR A 53 20.53 -5.40 -19.88
C TYR A 53 21.80 -4.53 -19.95
N TYR A 54 22.81 -5.01 -20.67
CA TYR A 54 24.07 -4.29 -20.82
C TYR A 54 23.92 -3.04 -21.71
N SER A 55 23.29 -3.18 -22.87
CA SER A 55 23.16 -2.09 -23.85
C SER A 55 22.28 -0.93 -23.37
N ASN A 56 21.34 -1.20 -22.46
CA ASN A 56 20.49 -0.19 -21.84
C ASN A 56 21.09 0.38 -20.53
N GLY A 57 22.33 0.00 -20.17
CA GLY A 57 23.06 0.60 -19.06
C GLY A 57 22.60 0.18 -17.67
N CYS A 58 21.84 -0.90 -17.54
CA CYS A 58 21.37 -1.40 -16.24
C CYS A 58 22.55 -1.69 -15.29
N ASN A 59 23.67 -2.15 -15.85
CA ASN A 59 24.92 -2.43 -15.15
C ASN A 59 25.62 -1.22 -14.52
N TYR A 60 25.27 0.01 -14.91
CA TYR A 60 25.83 1.21 -14.28
C TYR A 60 25.32 1.40 -12.84
N CYS A 61 24.11 0.90 -12.55
CA CYS A 61 23.54 0.93 -11.20
C CYS A 61 23.53 -0.45 -10.54
N HIS A 62 23.24 -1.50 -11.32
CA HIS A 62 23.09 -2.88 -10.88
C HIS A 62 24.30 -3.73 -11.30
N THR A 63 25.48 -3.36 -10.82
CA THR A 63 26.70 -4.15 -11.04
C THR A 63 26.56 -5.56 -10.46
N GLN A 64 27.15 -6.56 -11.14
CA GLN A 64 27.12 -7.96 -10.72
C GLN A 64 28.29 -8.33 -9.80
N TYR A 65 29.11 -7.36 -9.42
CA TYR A 65 30.35 -7.56 -8.67
C TYR A 65 30.26 -6.99 -7.25
N VAL A 66 30.11 -7.86 -6.25
CA VAL A 66 30.03 -7.53 -4.83
C VAL A 66 31.44 -7.48 -4.25
N ARG A 67 31.83 -6.32 -3.71
CA ARG A 67 33.14 -6.10 -3.08
C ARG A 67 33.07 -6.44 -1.60
N GLU A 68 34.23 -6.69 -0.98
CA GLU A 68 34.35 -6.90 0.46
C GLU A 68 33.81 -5.73 1.31
N VAL A 69 33.79 -4.51 0.74
CA VAL A 69 33.26 -3.29 1.38
C VAL A 69 31.76 -3.07 1.16
N ASP A 70 31.11 -3.87 0.31
CA ASP A 70 29.69 -3.71 -0.02
C ASP A 70 28.83 -4.46 1.02
N ASN A 71 28.18 -3.71 1.93
CA ASN A 71 27.33 -4.29 2.98
C ASN A 71 25.90 -4.57 2.48
N GLY A 72 25.35 -5.74 2.84
CA GLY A 72 23.95 -6.09 2.58
C GLY A 72 23.60 -6.46 1.13
N MET A 73 24.62 -6.74 0.30
CA MET A 73 24.47 -6.93 -1.15
C MET A 73 24.69 -8.37 -1.64
N GLY A 74 24.96 -9.33 -0.75
CA GLY A 74 25.27 -10.72 -1.10
C GLY A 74 26.68 -11.13 -0.69
N PRO A 75 27.12 -12.38 -0.98
CA PRO A 75 28.52 -12.79 -0.81
C PRO A 75 29.46 -12.00 -1.73
N VAL A 76 30.72 -11.84 -1.31
CA VAL A 76 31.77 -11.23 -2.13
C VAL A 76 31.97 -12.07 -3.38
N SER A 77 31.98 -11.43 -4.55
CA SER A 77 32.09 -12.12 -5.83
C SER A 77 33.43 -12.82 -5.98
N GLU A 78 33.39 -14.07 -6.43
CA GLU A 78 34.55 -14.89 -6.73
C GLU A 78 34.85 -14.86 -8.22
N GLY A 79 36.13 -14.97 -8.59
CA GLY A 79 36.51 -14.95 -10.01
C GLY A 79 35.87 -16.06 -10.85
N GLY A 80 35.46 -17.17 -10.23
CA GLY A 80 34.80 -18.29 -10.89
C GLY A 80 33.32 -18.06 -11.23
N ASP A 81 32.66 -17.04 -10.64
CA ASP A 81 31.24 -16.72 -10.87
C ASP A 81 30.95 -16.33 -12.33
N TYR A 82 31.95 -15.72 -12.99
CA TYR A 82 31.82 -15.14 -14.33
C TYR A 82 32.39 -16.03 -15.44
N THR A 83 32.55 -17.33 -15.20
CA THR A 83 33.22 -18.27 -16.13
C THR A 83 32.62 -18.23 -17.55
N PHE A 84 31.32 -17.98 -17.68
CA PHE A 84 30.60 -17.92 -18.96
C PHE A 84 30.25 -16.50 -19.42
N ASP A 85 30.67 -15.48 -18.67
CA ASP A 85 30.39 -14.08 -18.97
C ASP A 85 31.49 -13.47 -19.84
N ASN A 86 31.13 -13.08 -21.06
CA ASN A 86 32.07 -12.42 -21.97
C ASN A 86 31.40 -11.29 -22.76
N PRO A 87 31.81 -10.01 -22.59
CA PRO A 87 32.72 -9.53 -21.54
C PRO A 87 32.05 -9.59 -20.15
N MET A 88 32.85 -9.66 -19.08
CA MET A 88 32.31 -9.57 -17.72
C MET A 88 31.72 -8.18 -17.47
N ILE A 89 30.53 -8.13 -16.87
CA ILE A 89 29.81 -6.90 -16.58
C ILE A 89 30.23 -6.40 -15.19
N LEU A 90 31.49 -5.95 -15.09
CA LEU A 90 32.07 -5.36 -13.89
C LEU A 90 31.72 -3.87 -13.87
N GLY A 91 30.65 -3.48 -13.16
CA GLY A 91 30.21 -2.08 -13.12
C GLY A 91 31.18 -1.15 -12.41
N SER A 92 31.03 0.16 -12.65
CA SER A 92 31.93 1.20 -12.15
C SER A 92 31.53 1.82 -10.80
N GLU A 93 30.25 1.76 -10.43
CA GLU A 93 29.65 2.28 -9.20
C GLU A 93 28.40 1.45 -8.86
N ARG A 94 28.02 1.34 -7.58
CA ARG A 94 26.88 0.53 -7.13
C ARG A 94 25.82 1.42 -6.50
N THR A 95 24.81 1.79 -7.28
CA THR A 95 23.65 2.58 -6.81
C THR A 95 22.42 1.72 -6.54
N GLY A 96 22.31 0.56 -7.20
CA GLY A 96 21.21 -0.41 -7.02
C GLY A 96 21.67 -1.74 -6.41
N PRO A 97 20.71 -2.62 -6.04
CA PRO A 97 21.00 -3.98 -5.55
C PRO A 97 21.88 -4.79 -6.50
N ASP A 98 22.63 -5.75 -5.95
CA ASP A 98 23.15 -6.86 -6.76
C ASP A 98 22.01 -7.81 -7.14
N LEU A 99 21.72 -7.91 -8.43
CA LEU A 99 20.62 -8.74 -8.93
C LEU A 99 21.00 -10.24 -8.97
N SER A 100 22.28 -10.57 -8.82
CA SER A 100 22.81 -11.94 -8.84
C SER A 100 22.31 -12.81 -7.67
N TYR A 101 21.74 -12.20 -6.62
CA TYR A 101 21.18 -12.93 -5.46
C TYR A 101 19.72 -12.56 -5.16
N ILE A 102 19.07 -11.79 -6.05
CA ILE A 102 17.69 -11.28 -5.87
C ILE A 102 16.76 -11.77 -7.01
N GLY A 103 17.32 -12.30 -8.10
CA GLY A 103 16.55 -12.87 -9.20
C GLY A 103 15.45 -13.83 -8.72
N ARG A 104 14.23 -13.70 -9.29
CA ARG A 104 13.02 -14.50 -8.99
C ARG A 104 12.33 -14.26 -7.63
N LYS A 105 12.70 -13.25 -6.83
CA LYS A 105 11.89 -12.85 -5.65
C LYS A 105 10.53 -12.24 -6.00
N ARG A 106 10.32 -11.91 -7.27
CA ARG A 106 9.14 -11.26 -7.84
C ARG A 106 8.70 -12.01 -9.10
N SER A 107 7.42 -11.95 -9.45
CA SER A 107 6.90 -12.60 -10.66
C SER A 107 7.39 -11.90 -11.94
N MET A 108 7.31 -12.60 -13.08
CA MET A 108 7.75 -12.04 -14.36
C MET A 108 6.90 -10.81 -14.74
N SER A 109 5.60 -10.84 -14.41
CA SER A 109 4.71 -9.70 -14.59
C SER A 109 5.15 -8.50 -13.75
N TRP A 110 5.51 -8.72 -12.48
CA TRP A 110 6.03 -7.68 -11.62
C TRP A 110 7.33 -7.08 -12.19
N GLU A 111 8.24 -7.90 -12.72
CA GLU A 111 9.50 -7.41 -13.28
C GLU A 111 9.27 -6.53 -14.51
N ILE A 112 8.36 -6.96 -15.40
CA ILE A 112 7.98 -6.18 -16.59
C ILE A 112 7.35 -4.84 -16.17
N ASP A 113 6.41 -4.85 -15.22
CA ASP A 113 5.74 -3.63 -14.78
C ASP A 113 6.71 -2.70 -14.03
N HIS A 114 7.62 -3.25 -13.23
CA HIS A 114 8.67 -2.50 -12.53
C HIS A 114 9.65 -1.86 -13.51
N LEU A 115 10.08 -2.55 -14.57
CA LEU A 115 10.92 -1.98 -15.61
C LEU A 115 10.21 -0.84 -16.35
N LYS A 116 8.90 -0.94 -16.58
CA LYS A 116 8.09 0.10 -17.21
C LYS A 116 7.94 1.33 -16.32
N GLU A 117 7.56 1.15 -15.06
CA GLU A 117 7.26 2.25 -14.12
C GLU A 117 7.91 2.03 -12.74
N PRO A 118 9.24 2.18 -12.60
CA PRO A 118 9.94 1.85 -11.35
C PRO A 118 9.44 2.62 -10.12
N ARG A 119 8.90 3.83 -10.34
CA ARG A 119 8.39 4.72 -9.28
C ARG A 119 7.03 4.29 -8.73
N ASP A 120 6.30 3.45 -9.43
CA ASP A 120 5.05 2.87 -8.92
C ASP A 120 5.35 1.77 -7.87
N PHE A 121 6.53 1.14 -7.95
CA PHE A 121 6.96 0.07 -7.02
C PHE A 121 7.96 0.56 -5.97
N SER A 122 8.74 1.59 -6.29
CA SER A 122 9.68 2.25 -5.37
C SER A 122 9.58 3.76 -5.59
N PRO A 123 8.75 4.49 -4.82
CA PRO A 123 8.41 5.91 -5.07
C PRO A 123 9.60 6.87 -5.12
N MET A 124 10.70 6.54 -4.43
CA MET A 124 11.94 7.32 -4.42
C MET A 124 13.00 6.77 -5.40
N SER A 125 12.63 5.84 -6.28
CA SER A 125 13.56 5.20 -7.21
C SER A 125 14.12 6.21 -8.21
N ILE A 126 15.44 6.18 -8.34
CA ILE A 126 16.16 6.91 -9.39
C ILE A 126 16.19 6.13 -10.70
N MET A 127 15.76 4.86 -10.72
CA MET A 127 15.76 4.00 -11.90
C MET A 127 14.97 4.66 -13.05
N PRO A 128 15.53 4.70 -14.27
CA PRO A 128 14.80 5.22 -15.43
C PRO A 128 13.68 4.25 -15.85
N SER A 129 12.64 4.77 -16.50
CA SER A 129 11.61 3.95 -17.13
C SER A 129 12.17 3.29 -18.40
N PHE A 130 11.90 2.00 -18.56
CA PHE A 130 12.20 1.22 -19.75
C PHE A 130 10.93 0.88 -20.57
N ALA A 131 9.85 1.63 -20.38
CA ALA A 131 8.59 1.43 -21.13
C ALA A 131 8.71 1.63 -22.64
N PHE A 132 9.85 2.14 -23.12
CA PHE A 132 10.18 2.24 -24.54
C PHE A 132 10.60 0.90 -25.17
N LEU A 133 10.96 -0.10 -24.36
CA LEU A 133 11.25 -1.45 -24.84
C LEU A 133 9.95 -2.25 -25.00
N PRO A 134 9.81 -3.06 -26.06
CA PRO A 134 8.71 -4.02 -26.19
C PRO A 134 8.65 -4.99 -25.01
N ASP A 135 7.45 -5.46 -24.67
CA ASP A 135 7.24 -6.43 -23.58
C ASP A 135 8.05 -7.72 -23.74
N GLU A 136 8.32 -8.13 -24.99
CA GLU A 136 9.20 -9.27 -25.29
C GLU A 136 10.66 -9.02 -24.89
N ASP A 137 11.18 -7.80 -25.07
CA ASP A 137 12.53 -7.42 -24.68
C ASP A 137 12.62 -7.26 -23.15
N LEU A 138 11.58 -6.69 -22.52
CA LEU A 138 11.49 -6.62 -21.06
C LEU A 138 11.43 -8.02 -20.44
N ARG A 139 10.67 -8.94 -21.04
CA ARG A 139 10.65 -10.34 -20.65
C ARG A 139 12.02 -11.00 -20.82
N ALA A 140 12.72 -10.76 -21.93
CA ALA A 140 14.07 -11.29 -22.14
C ALA A 140 15.05 -10.83 -21.06
N ILE A 141 15.01 -9.53 -20.70
CA ILE A 141 15.76 -8.99 -19.55
C ILE A 141 15.36 -9.74 -18.27
N GLY A 142 14.07 -9.93 -18.01
CA GLY A 142 13.58 -10.71 -16.88
C GLY A 142 14.10 -12.15 -16.85
N GLU A 143 14.12 -12.86 -17.99
CA GLU A 143 14.66 -14.21 -18.11
C GLU A 143 16.16 -14.27 -17.78
N TYR A 144 16.91 -13.25 -18.20
CA TYR A 144 18.31 -13.10 -17.81
C TYR A 144 18.46 -12.83 -16.31
N LEU A 145 17.72 -11.88 -15.73
CA LEU A 145 17.74 -11.61 -14.29
C LEU A 145 17.40 -12.86 -13.47
N TYR A 146 16.48 -13.67 -13.98
CA TYR A 146 16.08 -14.94 -13.40
C TYR A 146 17.14 -16.03 -13.54
N ALA A 147 18.08 -15.87 -14.47
CA ALA A 147 19.23 -16.75 -14.64
C ALA A 147 20.41 -16.35 -13.73
N LEU A 148 20.53 -15.07 -13.38
CA LEU A 148 21.61 -14.57 -12.51
C LEU A 148 21.56 -15.08 -11.06
N GLY A 149 20.39 -15.50 -10.59
CA GLY A 149 20.20 -16.04 -9.24
C GLY A 149 20.91 -17.38 -9.02
N ASP A 150 21.20 -17.71 -7.75
CA ASP A 150 21.55 -19.07 -7.35
C ASP A 150 20.50 -20.06 -7.90
N ARG A 151 20.92 -20.97 -8.77
CA ARG A 151 20.01 -21.94 -9.42
C ARG A 151 19.37 -22.91 -8.42
N ASN A 152 19.84 -22.96 -7.18
CA ASN A 152 19.13 -23.61 -6.07
C ASN A 152 17.79 -22.93 -5.72
N ALA A 153 17.54 -21.69 -6.15
CA ALA A 153 16.23 -21.07 -6.05
C ALA A 153 15.25 -21.55 -7.14
N ALA A 154 15.75 -22.06 -8.28
CA ALA A 154 14.93 -22.59 -9.36
C ALA A 154 14.38 -24.00 -9.05
N GLU A 155 15.08 -24.77 -8.21
CA GLU A 155 14.54 -25.95 -7.52
C GLU A 155 14.18 -25.58 -6.06
N TRP A 156 13.18 -24.70 -5.91
CA TRP A 156 12.48 -24.43 -4.64
C TRP A 156 13.40 -24.12 -3.46
N MET A 157 13.89 -22.87 -3.40
CA MET A 157 14.60 -22.29 -2.25
C MET A 157 15.65 -23.22 -1.64
N VAL A 158 16.93 -23.03 -2.02
CA VAL A 158 18.13 -23.67 -1.44
C VAL A 158 17.78 -24.66 -0.34
N PRO A 159 17.71 -25.97 -0.64
CA PRO A 159 17.35 -26.97 0.34
C PRO A 159 18.10 -26.69 1.62
N ALA A 160 17.39 -26.71 2.75
CA ALA A 160 17.99 -26.39 4.03
C ALA A 160 19.31 -27.18 4.18
N PRO A 161 20.42 -26.56 4.60
CA PRO A 161 21.70 -27.25 4.74
C PRO A 161 21.53 -28.53 5.56
N ALA A 162 22.44 -29.50 5.44
CA ALA A 162 22.29 -30.79 6.14
C ALA A 162 22.09 -30.68 7.67
N SER A 163 22.52 -29.58 8.30
CA SER A 163 22.26 -29.28 9.71
C SER A 163 20.81 -28.95 10.05
N TYR A 164 20.02 -28.57 9.04
CA TYR A 164 18.62 -28.17 9.12
C TYR A 164 17.68 -29.10 8.32
N ALA A 165 18.19 -29.84 7.34
CA ALA A 165 17.39 -30.71 6.49
C ALA A 165 16.52 -31.69 7.31
N GLY A 166 15.21 -31.70 7.03
CA GLY A 166 14.26 -32.58 7.73
C GLY A 166 13.93 -32.14 9.16
N THR A 167 14.35 -30.94 9.58
CA THR A 167 13.85 -30.33 10.82
C THR A 167 12.35 -30.11 10.68
N SER A 168 11.58 -30.81 11.50
CA SER A 168 10.13 -30.63 11.61
C SER A 168 9.79 -29.89 12.89
N SER A 169 8.66 -29.17 12.87
CA SER A 169 8.14 -28.54 14.08
C SER A 169 8.07 -29.54 15.26
N PRO A 170 8.66 -29.23 16.43
CA PRO A 170 8.74 -30.15 17.57
C PRO A 170 7.37 -30.47 18.19
N SER A 171 6.36 -29.63 17.93
CA SER A 171 4.96 -29.89 18.29
C SER A 171 4.08 -28.73 17.81
N MET A 172 3.66 -28.74 16.55
CA MET A 172 2.25 -28.49 16.28
C MET A 172 1.60 -29.86 16.32
N GLY A 173 1.43 -30.42 17.52
CA GLY A 173 0.76 -31.70 17.68
C GLY A 173 -0.61 -31.60 17.02
N GLU A 174 -0.92 -32.54 16.12
CA GLU A 174 -2.18 -32.98 15.48
C GLU A 174 -3.55 -32.30 15.82
N SER A 175 -3.62 -31.04 16.28
CA SER A 175 -4.80 -30.50 16.97
C SER A 175 -4.75 -28.97 17.14
N MET A 176 -4.55 -28.23 16.05
CA MET A 176 -4.95 -26.81 15.97
C MET A 176 -5.80 -26.52 14.71
N LEU A 177 -5.85 -27.46 13.78
CA LEU A 177 -6.75 -27.43 12.64
C LEU A 177 -8.07 -28.09 13.07
N PRO A 178 -9.18 -27.37 13.06
CA PRO A 178 -10.49 -27.95 13.31
C PRO A 178 -10.80 -29.02 12.25
N GLU A 179 -10.96 -30.29 12.63
CA GLU A 179 -11.50 -31.32 11.73
C GLU A 179 -13.04 -31.19 11.65
N GLY A 180 -13.52 -30.53 10.59
CA GLY A 180 -14.94 -30.48 10.21
C GLY A 180 -15.73 -29.26 10.70
N GLU A 181 -16.94 -29.11 10.15
CA GLU A 181 -17.89 -27.98 10.34
C GLU A 181 -18.32 -27.71 11.81
N ASN A 182 -17.97 -28.58 12.77
CA ASN A 182 -18.44 -28.52 14.17
C ASN A 182 -17.33 -28.30 15.20
N SER A 183 -16.22 -27.69 14.80
CA SER A 183 -15.10 -27.52 15.73
C SER A 183 -15.32 -26.37 16.71
N PRO A 184 -14.82 -26.47 17.96
CA PRO A 184 -15.07 -25.47 18.99
C PRO A 184 -14.46 -24.10 18.63
N ALA A 185 -15.10 -23.03 19.08
CA ALA A 185 -14.65 -21.66 18.89
C ALA A 185 -13.20 -21.48 19.36
N GLN A 186 -12.36 -20.88 18.53
CA GLN A 186 -10.94 -20.71 18.80
C GLN A 186 -10.72 -19.36 19.49
N GLY A 187 -10.78 -19.35 20.83
CA GLY A 187 -10.55 -18.14 21.64
C GLY A 187 -9.11 -17.99 22.17
N TRP A 188 -8.96 -17.09 23.15
CA TRP A 188 -7.67 -16.78 23.80
C TRP A 188 -6.96 -17.97 24.44
N ASP A 189 -7.68 -18.90 25.06
CA ASP A 189 -7.08 -20.05 25.76
C ASP A 189 -6.34 -20.97 24.79
N THR A 190 -6.96 -21.27 23.65
CA THR A 190 -6.35 -22.05 22.57
C THR A 190 -5.20 -21.28 21.93
N PHE A 191 -5.39 -19.98 21.68
CA PHE A 191 -4.34 -19.13 21.10
C PHE A 191 -3.09 -19.06 21.99
N LYS A 192 -3.24 -18.97 23.32
CA LYS A 192 -2.11 -18.96 24.27
C LYS A 192 -1.49 -20.35 24.43
N SER A 193 -2.29 -21.40 24.63
CA SER A 193 -1.76 -22.76 24.84
C SER A 193 -1.03 -23.32 23.62
N SER A 194 -1.31 -22.79 22.41
CA SER A 194 -0.60 -23.11 21.18
C SER A 194 0.81 -22.50 21.02
N GLY A 195 1.17 -21.51 21.84
CA GLY A 195 2.39 -20.72 21.65
C GLY A 195 2.27 -19.60 20.59
N LEU A 196 1.11 -19.46 19.93
CA LEU A 196 0.89 -18.43 18.89
C LEU A 196 0.86 -17.02 19.48
N TYR A 197 0.42 -16.86 20.73
CA TYR A 197 0.46 -15.56 21.40
C TYR A 197 1.89 -15.07 21.62
N GLU A 198 2.79 -15.93 22.10
CA GLU A 198 4.23 -15.64 22.21
C GLU A 198 4.82 -15.34 20.83
N GLY A 199 4.41 -16.09 19.80
CA GLY A 199 4.75 -15.84 18.40
C GLY A 199 4.33 -14.46 17.92
N LYS A 200 3.10 -14.02 18.23
CA LYS A 200 2.58 -12.67 17.94
C LYS A 200 3.42 -11.59 18.61
N LEU A 201 3.78 -11.76 19.89
CA LEU A 201 4.61 -10.79 20.62
C LEU A 201 5.99 -10.65 19.96
N ILE A 202 6.61 -11.77 19.58
CA ILE A 202 7.90 -11.79 18.86
C ILE A 202 7.75 -11.12 17.50
N TYR A 203 6.72 -11.47 16.72
CA TYR A 203 6.46 -10.89 15.41
C TYR A 203 6.31 -9.37 15.51
N THR A 204 5.48 -8.90 16.43
CA THR A 204 5.24 -7.46 16.67
C THR A 204 6.54 -6.74 17.02
N ALA A 205 7.37 -7.33 17.89
CA ALA A 205 8.61 -6.72 18.37
C ALA A 205 9.73 -6.70 17.32
N LYS A 206 9.81 -7.71 16.45
CA LYS A 206 11.04 -8.02 15.68
C LYS A 206 10.83 -8.15 14.18
N CYS A 207 9.63 -8.50 13.73
CA CYS A 207 9.34 -8.85 12.33
C CYS A 207 8.43 -7.82 11.65
N LEU A 208 7.47 -7.27 12.39
CA LEU A 208 6.40 -6.39 11.89
C LEU A 208 6.93 -5.20 11.09
N THR A 209 7.99 -4.56 11.58
CA THR A 209 8.63 -3.38 10.97
C THR A 209 9.02 -3.59 9.51
N CYS A 210 9.42 -4.82 9.16
CA CYS A 210 9.80 -5.20 7.79
C CYS A 210 8.67 -5.96 7.08
N HIS A 211 8.09 -6.97 7.72
CA HIS A 211 7.14 -7.87 7.07
C HIS A 211 5.69 -7.34 7.01
N GLY A 212 5.37 -6.31 7.79
CA GLY A 212 4.07 -5.65 7.83
C GLY A 212 3.01 -6.42 8.62
N CYS A 213 1.97 -5.72 9.07
CA CYS A 213 0.84 -6.34 9.78
C CYS A 213 0.02 -7.24 8.85
N ALA A 214 0.05 -7.00 7.54
CA ALA A 214 -0.59 -7.87 6.57
C ALA A 214 0.26 -9.09 6.19
N GLY A 215 1.52 -9.20 6.66
CA GLY A 215 2.44 -10.28 6.24
C GLY A 215 2.78 -10.29 4.74
N ASN A 216 2.58 -9.15 4.06
CA ASN A 216 2.79 -8.98 2.62
C ASN A 216 4.20 -8.45 2.26
N GLY A 217 5.07 -8.31 3.27
CA GLY A 217 6.41 -7.78 3.08
C GLY A 217 6.47 -6.26 2.92
N LEU A 218 5.38 -5.55 3.23
CA LEU A 218 5.27 -4.09 3.11
C LEU A 218 5.13 -3.42 4.49
N GLY A 219 6.00 -3.78 5.44
CA GLY A 219 6.12 -3.09 6.72
C GLY A 219 6.67 -1.66 6.56
N HIS A 220 6.62 -0.87 7.63
CA HIS A 220 6.99 0.56 7.61
C HIS A 220 8.38 0.83 7.00
N TYR A 221 9.36 -0.06 7.22
CA TYR A 221 10.70 0.10 6.65
C TYR A 221 10.89 -0.58 5.29
N ALA A 222 9.96 -1.44 4.85
CA ALA A 222 10.13 -2.27 3.66
C ALA A 222 10.39 -1.44 2.39
N GLY A 223 9.72 -0.29 2.24
CA GLY A 223 9.89 0.60 1.08
C GLY A 223 11.26 1.28 0.99
N THR A 224 12.04 1.27 2.08
CA THR A 224 13.42 1.80 2.12
C THR A 224 14.48 0.73 1.85
N LEU A 225 14.07 -0.54 1.83
CA LEU A 225 15.00 -1.65 1.66
C LEU A 225 15.28 -1.91 0.19
N ILE A 226 16.56 -2.10 -0.11
CA ILE A 226 17.05 -2.55 -1.40
C ILE A 226 16.41 -3.88 -1.81
N VAL A 227 16.16 -4.76 -0.83
CA VAL A 227 15.45 -6.03 -1.01
C VAL A 227 14.21 -6.02 -0.14
N THR A 228 13.04 -6.08 -0.77
CA THR A 228 11.79 -6.14 -0.03
C THR A 228 11.65 -7.47 0.72
N PRO A 229 11.11 -7.47 1.94
CA PRO A 229 10.81 -8.68 2.71
C PRO A 229 9.81 -9.62 2.01
N ALA A 230 9.78 -10.87 2.47
CA ALA A 230 8.91 -11.92 1.93
C ALA A 230 7.42 -11.58 2.11
N ASN A 231 6.62 -11.88 1.08
CA ASN A 231 5.16 -11.91 1.14
C ASN A 231 4.72 -13.34 1.47
N PHE A 232 4.25 -13.57 2.70
CA PHE A 232 3.92 -14.90 3.20
C PHE A 232 2.64 -15.50 2.60
N LYS A 233 1.87 -14.69 1.86
CA LYS A 233 0.59 -15.10 1.26
C LYS A 233 0.73 -15.77 -0.09
N VAL A 234 1.91 -15.71 -0.69
CA VAL A 234 2.18 -16.20 -2.04
C VAL A 234 3.26 -17.28 -2.03
N ASP A 235 3.19 -18.18 -3.00
CA ASP A 235 4.23 -19.17 -3.20
C ASP A 235 5.54 -18.48 -3.65
N PRO A 236 6.72 -19.03 -3.26
CA PRO A 236 6.89 -20.28 -2.51
C PRO A 236 6.78 -20.13 -0.98
N PHE A 237 6.67 -18.91 -0.44
CA PHE A 237 6.67 -18.68 1.01
C PHE A 237 5.46 -19.28 1.70
N ARG A 238 4.30 -19.22 1.06
CA ARG A 238 3.04 -19.79 1.58
C ARG A 238 3.13 -21.31 1.81
N THR A 239 3.77 -22.03 0.90
CA THR A 239 3.87 -23.50 0.91
C THR A 239 5.26 -24.01 1.30
N MET A 240 6.10 -23.12 1.85
CA MET A 240 7.47 -23.45 2.24
C MET A 240 7.50 -24.56 3.32
N PRO A 241 8.36 -25.58 3.17
CA PRO A 241 8.57 -26.61 4.19
C PRO A 241 9.12 -26.07 5.52
N ASP A 242 8.83 -26.79 6.62
CA ASP A 242 9.22 -26.40 7.98
C ASP A 242 10.74 -26.23 8.18
N ASP A 243 11.54 -27.08 7.56
CA ASP A 243 13.00 -27.00 7.68
C ASP A 243 13.56 -25.72 7.03
N GLN A 244 12.99 -25.31 5.90
CA GLN A 244 13.33 -24.06 5.24
C GLN A 244 12.86 -22.83 6.04
N TRP A 245 11.65 -22.86 6.61
CA TRP A 245 11.18 -21.82 7.52
C TRP A 245 12.13 -21.65 8.70
N PHE A 246 12.44 -22.75 9.37
CA PHE A 246 13.29 -22.75 10.56
C PHE A 246 14.71 -22.33 10.25
N TRP A 247 15.25 -22.77 9.10
CA TRP A 247 16.56 -22.34 8.63
C TRP A 247 16.62 -20.83 8.37
N HIS A 248 15.70 -20.28 7.58
CA HIS A 248 15.69 -18.85 7.26
C HIS A 248 15.48 -17.96 8.47
N VAL A 249 14.64 -18.36 9.43
CA VAL A 249 14.50 -17.62 10.68
C VAL A 249 15.75 -17.76 11.54
N SER A 250 16.41 -18.92 11.56
CA SER A 250 17.61 -19.15 12.37
C SER A 250 18.84 -18.39 11.85
N GLU A 251 19.12 -18.49 10.56
CA GLU A 251 20.33 -17.95 9.92
C GLU A 251 20.13 -16.58 9.27
N GLY A 252 18.87 -16.13 9.17
CA GLY A 252 18.52 -14.98 8.35
C GLY A 252 18.53 -15.34 6.86
N VAL A 253 18.50 -14.30 6.02
CA VAL A 253 18.57 -14.47 4.56
C VAL A 253 19.73 -13.67 4.01
N GLN A 254 20.74 -14.37 3.52
CA GLN A 254 21.94 -13.77 2.94
C GLN A 254 21.57 -12.83 1.78
N GLY A 255 22.26 -11.68 1.71
CA GLY A 255 21.94 -10.64 0.73
C GLY A 255 20.68 -9.82 1.05
N THR A 256 20.19 -9.90 2.29
CA THR A 256 19.08 -9.07 2.79
C THR A 256 19.41 -8.49 4.16
N VAL A 257 18.51 -7.67 4.70
CA VAL A 257 18.61 -7.15 6.06
C VAL A 257 18.06 -8.11 7.13
N MET A 258 17.54 -9.28 6.75
CA MET A 258 16.98 -10.25 7.71
C MET A 258 18.11 -10.91 8.52
N PRO A 259 18.22 -10.61 9.83
CA PRO A 259 19.34 -11.08 10.64
C PRO A 259 19.18 -12.54 11.07
N PRO A 260 20.28 -13.21 11.50
CA PRO A 260 20.21 -14.53 12.12
C PRO A 260 19.54 -14.45 13.50
N TRP A 261 18.27 -14.83 13.61
CA TRP A 261 17.55 -14.72 14.87
C TRP A 261 17.99 -15.76 15.91
N LYS A 262 18.73 -16.80 15.54
CA LYS A 262 19.27 -17.78 16.50
C LYS A 262 20.16 -17.16 17.57
N GLU A 263 20.74 -15.99 17.30
CA GLU A 263 21.59 -15.25 18.23
C GLU A 263 20.79 -14.53 19.33
N SER A 264 19.49 -14.31 19.13
CA SER A 264 18.64 -13.54 20.08
C SER A 264 17.32 -14.22 20.47
N LEU A 265 16.95 -15.30 19.78
CA LEU A 265 15.76 -16.09 20.05
C LEU A 265 16.15 -17.55 20.31
N THR A 266 15.55 -18.16 21.34
CA THR A 266 15.66 -19.60 21.56
C THR A 266 14.97 -20.37 20.42
N GLU A 267 15.29 -21.65 20.29
CA GLU A 267 14.64 -22.52 19.30
C GLU A 267 13.12 -22.53 19.42
N SER A 268 12.58 -22.66 20.64
CA SER A 268 11.14 -22.59 20.88
C SER A 268 10.54 -21.23 20.47
N GLN A 269 11.23 -20.12 20.74
CA GLN A 269 10.77 -18.80 20.31
C GLN A 269 10.74 -18.65 18.78
N ARG A 270 11.73 -19.22 18.08
CA ARG A 270 11.74 -19.25 16.60
C ARG A 270 10.58 -20.06 16.06
N TRP A 271 10.26 -21.21 16.65
CA TRP A 271 9.08 -22.00 16.26
C TRP A 271 7.76 -21.25 16.52
N ASN A 272 7.61 -20.61 17.68
CA ASN A 272 6.39 -19.85 17.99
C ASN A 272 6.10 -18.76 16.96
N VAL A 273 7.12 -17.98 16.54
CA VAL A 273 6.92 -16.94 15.52
C VAL A 273 6.68 -17.52 14.13
N ILE A 274 7.33 -18.64 13.77
CA ILE A 274 7.06 -19.35 12.51
C ILE A 274 5.60 -19.81 12.46
N HIS A 275 5.11 -20.46 13.52
CA HIS A 275 3.73 -20.92 13.58
C HIS A 275 2.74 -19.76 13.52
N TYR A 276 3.03 -18.64 14.21
CA TYR A 276 2.20 -17.44 14.11
C TYR A 276 2.09 -16.94 12.66
N VAL A 277 3.22 -16.83 11.96
CA VAL A 277 3.25 -16.41 10.55
C VAL A 277 2.50 -17.39 9.65
N GLN A 278 2.73 -18.69 9.84
CA GLN A 278 2.06 -19.74 9.06
C GLN A 278 0.53 -19.70 9.26
N GLN A 279 0.06 -19.57 10.51
CA GLN A 279 -1.37 -19.60 10.82
C GLN A 279 -2.10 -18.30 10.46
N VAL A 280 -1.48 -17.14 10.64
CA VAL A 280 -2.15 -15.84 10.43
C VAL A 280 -1.99 -15.32 9.00
N TYR A 281 -0.86 -15.61 8.33
CA TYR A 281 -0.57 -15.04 7.01
C TYR A 281 -0.55 -16.07 5.88
N ALA A 282 0.11 -17.22 6.06
CA ALA A 282 0.28 -18.20 4.99
C ALA A 282 -0.99 -19.06 4.77
N SER A 283 -1.65 -19.48 5.85
CA SER A 283 -2.82 -20.36 5.85
C SER A 283 -4.04 -19.65 6.45
N THR A 284 -4.50 -18.60 5.77
CA THR A 284 -5.70 -17.85 6.19
C THR A 284 -6.95 -18.70 6.04
N TRP A 285 -7.47 -19.19 7.16
CA TRP A 285 -8.83 -19.70 7.28
C TRP A 285 -9.64 -18.69 8.09
N GLU A 286 -10.90 -18.49 7.72
CA GLU A 286 -11.82 -17.66 8.49
C GLU A 286 -12.02 -18.31 9.87
N ARG A 287 -11.58 -17.60 10.91
CA ARG A 287 -11.69 -18.03 12.32
C ARG A 287 -12.41 -16.93 13.04
N ASP A 288 -13.56 -17.26 13.63
CA ASP A 288 -14.24 -16.36 14.55
C ASP A 288 -13.32 -16.15 15.77
N PRO A 289 -12.77 -14.93 15.96
CA PRO A 289 -11.98 -14.63 17.13
C PRO A 289 -12.97 -14.49 18.29
N ASP A 290 -13.34 -15.58 18.93
CA ASP A 290 -14.07 -15.50 20.21
C ASP A 290 -13.16 -14.82 21.25
N GLU A 291 -13.32 -13.50 21.36
CA GLU A 291 -12.53 -12.66 22.26
C GLU A 291 -12.93 -12.90 23.71
N GLY A 292 -14.20 -13.22 23.98
CA GLY A 292 -14.78 -13.22 25.31
C GLY A 292 -14.85 -11.84 25.96
N ASP A 293 -15.02 -11.82 27.28
CA ASP A 293 -15.12 -10.60 28.08
C ASP A 293 -13.75 -9.95 28.37
N VAL A 294 -13.76 -8.62 28.59
CA VAL A 294 -12.54 -7.87 28.95
C VAL A 294 -11.94 -8.41 30.26
N PRO A 295 -10.66 -8.85 30.26
CA PRO A 295 -10.01 -9.37 31.47
C PRO A 295 -9.92 -8.33 32.58
N ALA A 296 -9.93 -8.79 33.84
CA ALA A 296 -9.95 -7.91 35.02
C ALA A 296 -8.79 -6.91 35.06
N GLU A 297 -7.59 -7.29 34.61
CA GLU A 297 -6.43 -6.38 34.54
C GLU A 297 -6.59 -5.22 33.53
N TYR A 298 -7.54 -5.34 32.59
CA TYR A 298 -7.81 -4.37 31.55
C TYR A 298 -9.08 -3.53 31.77
N GLN A 299 -9.89 -3.86 32.78
CA GLN A 299 -11.09 -3.10 33.17
C GLN A 299 -10.72 -1.77 33.83
N LYS A 300 -10.19 -0.84 33.04
CA LYS A 300 -9.74 0.49 33.49
C LYS A 300 -10.14 1.59 32.51
N THR A 301 -10.37 2.77 33.07
CA THR A 301 -10.64 4.01 32.31
C THR A 301 -9.35 4.77 32.03
N SER A 302 -9.33 5.55 30.95
CA SER A 302 -8.20 6.41 30.62
C SER A 302 -7.90 7.39 31.77
N PRO A 303 -6.64 7.49 32.22
CA PRO A 303 -6.22 8.50 33.20
C PRO A 303 -5.95 9.86 32.53
N LEU A 304 -5.99 9.94 31.20
CA LEU A 304 -5.61 11.13 30.45
C LEU A 304 -6.78 12.12 30.33
N GLU A 305 -6.48 13.40 30.48
CA GLU A 305 -7.44 14.45 30.16
C GLU A 305 -7.72 14.50 28.65
N VAL A 306 -8.97 14.74 28.28
CA VAL A 306 -9.38 14.85 26.87
C VAL A 306 -8.94 16.20 26.31
N THR A 307 -7.73 16.26 25.78
CA THR A 307 -7.11 17.46 25.19
C THR A 307 -6.82 17.25 23.71
N LEU A 308 -6.67 18.34 22.95
CA LEU A 308 -6.30 18.23 21.53
C LEU A 308 -4.93 17.61 21.32
N GLU A 309 -4.00 17.86 22.24
CA GLU A 309 -2.67 17.27 22.21
C GLU A 309 -2.73 15.74 22.32
N ASN A 310 -3.52 15.21 23.25
CA ASN A 310 -3.70 13.76 23.42
C ASN A 310 -4.43 13.12 22.22
N ILE A 311 -5.47 13.79 21.69
CA ILE A 311 -6.18 13.32 20.49
C ILE A 311 -5.25 13.32 19.28
N ASP A 312 -4.43 14.35 19.08
CA ASP A 312 -3.50 14.45 17.96
C ASP A 312 -2.32 13.47 18.10
N ALA A 313 -1.87 13.18 19.33
CA ALA A 313 -0.95 12.08 19.59
C ALA A 313 -1.55 10.74 19.16
N GLY A 314 -2.81 10.47 19.54
CA GLY A 314 -3.55 9.29 19.09
C GLY A 314 -3.73 9.23 17.58
N LYS A 315 -4.01 10.36 16.92
CA LYS A 315 -4.10 10.49 15.46
C LYS A 315 -2.80 10.07 14.77
N ARG A 316 -1.64 10.50 15.29
CA ARG A 316 -0.33 10.10 14.75
C ARG A 316 -0.13 8.60 14.83
N LEU A 317 -0.51 7.98 15.95
CA LEU A 317 -0.46 6.52 16.12
C LEU A 317 -1.40 5.81 15.14
N TRP A 318 -2.66 6.27 15.03
CA TRP A 318 -3.63 5.72 14.08
C TRP A 318 -3.12 5.77 12.65
N THR A 319 -2.64 6.93 12.23
CA THR A 319 -2.12 7.16 10.87
C THR A 319 -0.98 6.18 10.59
N ARG A 320 -0.01 6.08 11.50
CA ARG A 320 1.18 5.26 11.29
C ARG A 320 0.88 3.75 11.33
N GLU A 321 0.03 3.29 12.25
CA GLU A 321 -0.07 1.87 12.61
C GLU A 321 -1.41 1.22 12.23
N CYS A 322 -2.50 1.98 12.23
CA CYS A 322 -3.85 1.42 12.17
C CYS A 322 -4.53 1.67 10.82
N LEU A 323 -4.30 2.84 10.20
CA LEU A 323 -4.94 3.29 8.96
C LEU A 323 -4.80 2.28 7.83
N VAL A 324 -3.66 1.60 7.76
CA VAL A 324 -3.35 0.65 6.69
C VAL A 324 -4.33 -0.53 6.62
N CYS A 325 -4.93 -0.91 7.76
CA CYS A 325 -5.94 -1.96 7.84
C CYS A 325 -7.33 -1.39 8.08
N HIS A 326 -7.48 -0.45 9.00
CA HIS A 326 -8.79 0.07 9.41
C HIS A 326 -9.32 1.18 8.50
N GLY A 327 -8.47 1.78 7.66
CA GLY A 327 -8.82 2.93 6.84
C GLY A 327 -8.73 4.26 7.61
N ASP A 328 -8.76 5.35 6.86
CA ASP A 328 -8.87 6.72 7.37
C ASP A 328 -10.21 7.00 8.06
N ALA A 329 -11.26 6.31 7.60
CA ALA A 329 -12.60 6.33 8.15
C ALA A 329 -12.84 5.34 9.30
N ALA A 330 -11.88 4.47 9.60
CA ALA A 330 -12.03 3.37 10.56
C ALA A 330 -13.17 2.38 10.21
N THR A 331 -13.53 2.26 8.94
CA THR A 331 -14.60 1.37 8.44
C THR A 331 -14.11 -0.04 8.12
N GLY A 332 -12.83 -0.33 8.39
CA GLY A 332 -12.19 -1.58 7.99
C GLY A 332 -11.82 -1.66 6.51
N GLU A 333 -11.93 -0.55 5.77
CA GLU A 333 -11.61 -0.44 4.34
C GLU A 333 -10.20 0.14 4.10
N GLY A 334 -9.23 -0.29 4.92
CA GLY A 334 -7.83 0.08 4.73
C GLY A 334 -7.22 -0.57 3.47
N PRO A 335 -6.13 0.00 2.92
CA PRO A 335 -5.44 -0.53 1.74
C PRO A 335 -5.09 -2.02 1.79
N TYR A 336 -4.88 -2.59 2.98
CA TYR A 336 -4.53 -4.00 3.15
C TYR A 336 -5.70 -4.92 3.53
N ARG A 337 -6.96 -4.43 3.52
CA ARG A 337 -8.16 -5.22 3.86
C ARG A 337 -8.23 -6.54 3.10
N ALA A 338 -8.07 -6.51 1.78
CA ALA A 338 -8.28 -7.67 0.89
C ALA A 338 -7.36 -8.87 1.17
N GLY A 339 -6.35 -8.70 2.03
CA GLY A 339 -5.42 -9.76 2.39
C GLY A 339 -5.50 -10.22 3.84
N ILE A 340 -6.42 -9.74 4.68
CA ILE A 340 -6.41 -10.03 6.12
C ILE A 340 -7.73 -10.65 6.55
N GLU A 341 -7.65 -11.77 7.28
CA GLU A 341 -8.79 -12.43 7.89
C GLU A 341 -8.52 -12.66 9.40
N PRO A 342 -9.47 -12.37 10.30
CA PRO A 342 -10.72 -11.65 10.05
C PRO A 342 -10.48 -10.21 9.59
N VAL A 343 -11.39 -9.68 8.77
CA VAL A 343 -11.33 -8.27 8.34
C VAL A 343 -11.49 -7.32 9.54
N PRO A 344 -10.85 -6.14 9.52
CA PRO A 344 -11.04 -5.16 10.59
C PRO A 344 -12.50 -4.66 10.65
N PRO A 345 -13.02 -4.33 11.85
CA PRO A 345 -14.39 -3.88 12.03
C PRO A 345 -14.68 -2.52 11.41
N ASP A 346 -15.97 -2.26 11.14
CA ASP A 346 -16.49 -0.94 10.75
C ASP A 346 -16.96 -0.14 11.97
N PHE A 347 -16.09 0.75 12.47
CA PHE A 347 -16.40 1.62 13.60
C PHE A 347 -17.44 2.71 13.31
N SER A 348 -17.91 2.85 12.07
CA SER A 348 -19.00 3.77 11.72
C SER A 348 -20.39 3.22 12.10
N SER A 349 -20.50 1.92 12.38
CA SER A 349 -21.72 1.31 12.93
C SER A 349 -21.88 1.66 14.41
N LEU A 350 -22.42 2.84 14.68
CA LEU A 350 -22.57 3.35 16.05
C LEU A 350 -23.36 2.41 16.96
N ALA A 351 -24.26 1.59 16.42
CA ALA A 351 -25.06 0.64 17.20
C ALA A 351 -24.21 -0.47 17.83
N ASP A 352 -23.17 -0.93 17.13
CA ASP A 352 -22.36 -2.09 17.56
C ASP A 352 -21.29 -1.70 18.59
N TYR A 353 -20.89 -0.43 18.59
CA TYR A 353 -19.78 0.10 19.41
C TYR A 353 -20.20 1.13 20.46
N ALA A 354 -21.48 1.50 20.54
CA ALA A 354 -21.98 2.51 21.47
C ALA A 354 -21.66 2.21 22.94
N ASP A 355 -21.69 0.92 23.31
CA ASP A 355 -21.51 0.48 24.70
C ASP A 355 -20.04 0.22 25.08
N TRP A 356 -19.10 0.36 24.13
CA TRP A 356 -17.69 0.08 24.40
C TRP A 356 -17.03 1.23 25.18
N GLY A 357 -16.49 0.86 26.35
CA GLY A 357 -15.68 1.73 27.20
C GLY A 357 -14.21 1.77 26.80
N ASP A 358 -13.41 2.57 27.53
CA ASP A 358 -11.96 2.65 27.32
C ASP A 358 -11.27 1.29 27.43
N ASP A 359 -11.73 0.47 28.37
CA ASP A 359 -11.22 -0.87 28.68
C ASP A 359 -11.30 -1.82 27.47
N ALA A 360 -12.44 -1.83 26.77
CA ALA A 360 -12.67 -2.67 25.61
C ALA A 360 -11.69 -2.37 24.47
N TYR A 361 -11.48 -1.08 24.15
CA TYR A 361 -10.50 -0.68 23.13
C TYR A 361 -9.07 -0.86 23.63
N PHE A 362 -8.78 -0.44 24.86
CA PHE A 362 -7.44 -0.47 25.42
C PHE A 362 -6.91 -1.91 25.45
N TRP A 363 -7.72 -2.89 25.87
CA TRP A 363 -7.34 -4.30 25.86
C TRP A 363 -6.99 -4.81 24.46
N ARG A 364 -7.85 -4.56 23.47
CA ARG A 364 -7.65 -5.02 22.09
C ARG A 364 -6.43 -4.38 21.43
N ILE A 365 -6.21 -3.08 21.68
CA ILE A 365 -4.98 -2.40 21.26
C ILE A 365 -3.76 -3.03 21.95
N SER A 366 -3.88 -3.34 23.24
CA SER A 366 -2.79 -3.89 24.03
C SER A 366 -2.34 -5.27 23.55
N GLU A 367 -3.29 -6.17 23.37
CA GLU A 367 -3.04 -7.59 23.15
C GLU A 367 -3.15 -8.01 21.68
N GLY A 368 -3.76 -7.16 20.86
CA GLY A 368 -4.31 -7.55 19.57
C GLY A 368 -5.51 -8.50 19.74
N VAL A 369 -6.10 -8.92 18.63
CA VAL A 369 -7.23 -9.86 18.61
C VAL A 369 -6.69 -11.28 18.31
N PRO A 370 -7.07 -12.33 19.05
CA PRO A 370 -6.58 -13.68 18.82
C PRO A 370 -6.90 -14.14 17.40
N TRP A 371 -6.04 -14.97 16.81
CA TRP A 371 -6.19 -15.47 15.43
C TRP A 371 -6.25 -14.43 14.30
N SER A 372 -6.04 -13.15 14.61
CA SER A 372 -6.00 -12.09 13.62
C SER A 372 -4.59 -11.54 13.38
N ALA A 373 -4.47 -10.78 12.30
CA ALA A 373 -3.31 -9.96 11.98
C ALA A 373 -3.11 -8.76 12.93
N MET A 374 -4.06 -8.47 13.84
CA MET A 374 -3.95 -7.31 14.74
C MET A 374 -2.77 -7.51 15.71
N PRO A 375 -1.73 -6.64 15.64
CA PRO A 375 -0.55 -6.75 16.49
C PRO A 375 -0.84 -6.46 17.96
N ALA A 376 0.07 -6.88 18.83
CA ALA A 376 0.01 -6.59 20.26
C ALA A 376 0.76 -5.27 20.55
N TRP A 377 0.08 -4.13 20.42
CA TRP A 377 0.73 -2.82 20.45
C TRP A 377 1.39 -2.46 21.78
N LYS A 378 1.07 -3.16 22.87
CA LYS A 378 1.77 -3.02 24.17
C LYS A 378 3.27 -3.28 24.08
N VAL A 379 3.71 -3.99 23.03
CA VAL A 379 5.11 -4.29 22.75
C VAL A 379 5.88 -3.05 22.29
N SER A 380 5.21 -2.14 21.59
CA SER A 380 5.82 -0.96 20.96
C SER A 380 5.43 0.36 21.63
N TYR A 381 4.27 0.39 22.30
CA TYR A 381 3.68 1.60 22.86
C TYR A 381 3.34 1.44 24.34
N ASN A 382 3.63 2.48 25.11
CA ASN A 382 3.33 2.51 26.53
C ASN A 382 1.81 2.68 26.81
N GLU A 383 1.40 2.74 28.08
CA GLU A 383 -0.04 2.88 28.40
C GLU A 383 -0.62 4.23 27.96
N GLU A 384 0.12 5.31 28.14
CA GLU A 384 -0.32 6.67 27.76
C GLU A 384 -0.59 6.75 26.26
N GLU A 385 0.36 6.29 25.43
CA GLU A 385 0.21 6.24 23.97
C GLU A 385 -0.99 5.40 23.54
N ARG A 386 -1.22 4.25 24.17
CA ARG A 386 -2.39 3.40 23.86
C ARG A 386 -3.70 4.07 24.28
N PHE A 387 -3.74 4.79 25.40
CA PHE A 387 -4.93 5.56 25.78
C PHE A 387 -5.16 6.78 24.89
N GLN A 388 -4.12 7.43 24.39
CA GLN A 388 -4.24 8.48 23.37
C GLN A 388 -4.89 7.92 22.09
N LEU A 389 -4.51 6.71 21.67
CA LEU A 389 -5.16 6.03 20.54
C LEU A 389 -6.63 5.69 20.82
N VAL A 390 -6.96 5.16 22.01
CA VAL A 390 -8.37 4.94 22.44
C VAL A 390 -9.16 6.24 22.38
N MET A 391 -8.61 7.32 22.91
CA MET A 391 -9.24 8.64 22.91
C MET A 391 -9.51 9.13 21.50
N TYR A 392 -8.55 8.97 20.58
CA TYR A 392 -8.74 9.30 19.16
C TYR A 392 -9.87 8.48 18.54
N ILE A 393 -9.90 7.16 18.73
CA ILE A 393 -10.95 6.30 18.18
C ILE A 393 -12.33 6.70 18.69
N ARG A 394 -12.47 6.91 20.01
CA ARG A 394 -13.74 7.23 20.66
C ARG A 394 -14.24 8.64 20.36
N THR A 395 -13.35 9.58 20.05
CA THR A 395 -13.73 10.94 19.65
C THR A 395 -14.04 11.06 18.16
N MET A 396 -13.29 10.35 17.32
CA MET A 396 -13.30 10.58 15.86
C MET A 396 -14.19 9.62 15.10
N PHE A 397 -14.27 8.36 15.52
CA PHE A 397 -14.99 7.32 14.78
C PHE A 397 -16.30 6.95 15.47
N THR A 398 -16.22 6.50 16.72
CA THR A 398 -17.42 5.99 17.43
C THR A 398 -18.19 7.07 18.19
N GLN A 399 -17.59 8.25 18.38
CA GLN A 399 -18.22 9.42 19.01
C GLN A 399 -18.81 9.15 20.41
N THR A 400 -18.28 8.13 21.08
CA THR A 400 -18.64 7.77 22.46
C THR A 400 -17.91 8.65 23.49
N LEU A 401 -16.96 9.48 23.03
CA LEU A 401 -16.24 10.46 23.84
C LEU A 401 -16.34 11.85 23.20
N THR A 402 -16.78 12.84 23.98
CA THR A 402 -16.92 14.23 23.51
C THR A 402 -15.54 14.90 23.39
N PRO A 403 -15.17 15.46 22.22
CA PRO A 403 -13.90 16.18 22.07
C PRO A 403 -13.90 17.52 22.82
N PRO A 404 -12.73 18.07 23.19
CA PRO A 404 -12.62 19.36 23.85
C PRO A 404 -12.98 20.50 22.88
N ALA A 405 -13.33 21.66 23.44
CA ALA A 405 -13.51 22.88 22.66
C ALA A 405 -12.18 23.29 22.01
N GLN A 406 -12.20 23.54 20.69
CA GLN A 406 -10.99 23.86 19.93
C GLN A 406 -10.86 25.36 19.61
N PRO A 407 -9.64 25.85 19.31
CA PRO A 407 -9.47 27.17 18.71
C PRO A 407 -10.27 27.31 17.40
N ALA A 408 -10.68 28.54 17.08
CA ALA A 408 -11.61 28.79 15.97
C ALA A 408 -11.02 28.48 14.58
N GLU A 409 -9.69 28.43 14.44
CA GLU A 409 -8.99 28.33 13.15
C GLU A 409 -7.72 27.45 13.27
N ALA A 410 -7.44 26.64 12.24
CA ALA A 410 -6.20 25.85 12.12
C ALA A 410 -5.04 26.73 11.61
N GLU A 411 -3.82 26.54 12.11
CA GLU A 411 -2.64 27.24 11.61
C GLU A 411 -2.18 26.66 10.25
N SER A 412 -2.11 27.50 9.20
CA SER A 412 -1.40 27.12 7.97
C SER A 412 0.10 27.14 8.21
N PHE A 413 0.78 26.02 7.90
CA PHE A 413 2.23 25.98 7.83
C PHE A 413 2.75 26.85 6.66
N ASP A 414 3.86 27.54 6.88
CA ASP A 414 4.65 28.10 5.78
C ASP A 414 5.58 27.00 5.25
N PHE A 415 5.41 26.60 3.99
CA PHE A 415 6.17 25.51 3.39
C PHE A 415 7.47 26.05 2.76
N PRO A 416 8.51 25.21 2.57
CA PRO A 416 9.73 25.64 1.91
C PRO A 416 9.44 26.21 0.50
N LYS A 417 10.12 27.31 0.13
CA LYS A 417 9.95 27.98 -1.18
C LYS A 417 10.05 27.06 -2.39
N ILE A 418 10.81 25.98 -2.31
CA ILE A 418 10.93 24.99 -3.39
C ILE A 418 9.60 24.29 -3.68
N MET A 419 8.79 24.05 -2.65
CA MET A 419 7.46 23.45 -2.81
C MET A 419 6.51 24.42 -3.50
N HIS A 420 6.61 25.72 -3.20
CA HIS A 420 5.76 26.75 -3.80
C HIS A 420 5.99 26.91 -5.31
N ALA A 421 7.17 26.53 -5.82
CA ALA A 421 7.51 26.58 -7.24
C ALA A 421 7.06 25.34 -8.03
N MET A 422 6.49 24.33 -7.37
CA MET A 422 5.99 23.14 -8.03
C MET A 422 4.71 23.44 -8.81
N ALA A 423 4.58 22.82 -9.98
CA ALA A 423 3.39 22.91 -10.82
C ALA A 423 2.81 21.52 -11.09
N ILE A 424 1.50 21.45 -11.35
CA ILE A 424 0.80 20.21 -11.67
C ILE A 424 1.38 19.64 -12.97
N PRO A 425 1.90 18.40 -12.95
CA PRO A 425 2.40 17.75 -14.15
C PRO A 425 1.29 17.59 -15.21
N THR A 426 1.66 17.67 -16.49
CA THR A 426 0.71 17.42 -17.60
C THR A 426 0.14 16.01 -17.61
N SER A 427 0.83 15.07 -16.97
CA SER A 427 0.41 13.68 -16.77
C SER A 427 -0.63 13.50 -15.66
N ALA A 428 -0.90 14.53 -14.84
CA ALA A 428 -1.88 14.43 -13.76
C ALA A 428 -3.29 14.28 -14.34
N SER A 429 -3.97 13.20 -13.95
CA SER A 429 -5.31 12.84 -14.44
C SER A 429 -6.39 13.38 -13.53
N TYR A 430 -7.29 14.17 -14.12
CA TYR A 430 -8.49 14.67 -13.43
C TYR A 430 -9.42 13.55 -12.98
N ASP A 431 -9.68 12.55 -13.83
CA ASP A 431 -10.62 11.48 -13.52
C ASP A 431 -10.08 10.55 -12.42
N ALA A 432 -8.78 10.26 -12.45
CA ALA A 432 -8.13 9.52 -11.35
C ALA A 432 -8.16 10.30 -10.04
N GLY A 433 -7.92 11.62 -10.09
CA GLY A 433 -8.02 12.50 -8.93
C GLY A 433 -9.43 12.57 -8.35
N ARG A 434 -10.45 12.61 -9.21
CA ARG A 434 -11.85 12.58 -8.79
C ARG A 434 -12.18 11.29 -8.03
N GLN A 435 -11.75 10.14 -8.54
CA GLN A 435 -11.95 8.86 -7.86
C GLN A 435 -11.24 8.84 -6.50
N MET A 436 -9.96 9.22 -6.47
CA MET A 436 -9.20 9.30 -5.22
C MET A 436 -9.85 10.22 -4.20
N PHE A 437 -10.33 11.39 -4.62
CA PHE A 437 -10.99 12.32 -3.72
C PHE A 437 -12.23 11.70 -3.08
N LEU A 438 -13.04 10.96 -3.85
CA LEU A 438 -14.20 10.25 -3.31
C LEU A 438 -13.78 9.24 -2.24
N GLU A 439 -12.77 8.43 -2.55
CA GLU A 439 -12.33 7.32 -1.70
C GLU A 439 -11.61 7.79 -0.44
N ARG A 440 -10.85 8.89 -0.50
CA ARG A 440 -9.87 9.29 0.54
C ARG A 440 -10.08 10.67 1.13
N CYS A 441 -10.92 11.52 0.54
CA CYS A 441 -11.00 12.93 0.95
C CYS A 441 -12.44 13.38 1.26
N ALA A 442 -13.41 12.87 0.52
CA ALA A 442 -14.82 13.26 0.61
C ALA A 442 -15.46 12.90 1.95
N HIS A 443 -14.92 11.92 2.67
CA HIS A 443 -15.39 11.56 4.01
C HIS A 443 -15.28 12.74 5.00
N CYS A 444 -14.21 13.55 4.89
CA CYS A 444 -14.02 14.79 5.65
C CYS A 444 -14.50 16.02 4.89
N HIS A 445 -14.06 16.19 3.64
CA HIS A 445 -14.32 17.41 2.87
C HIS A 445 -15.72 17.47 2.25
N GLY A 446 -16.47 16.36 2.29
CA GLY A 446 -17.75 16.21 1.61
C GLY A 446 -17.58 15.95 0.12
N VAL A 447 -18.51 15.20 -0.48
CA VAL A 447 -18.53 14.95 -1.95
C VAL A 447 -18.64 16.25 -2.76
N ALA A 448 -19.25 17.28 -2.17
CA ALA A 448 -19.35 18.62 -2.74
C ALA A 448 -18.18 19.56 -2.35
N GLY A 449 -17.18 19.07 -1.60
CA GLY A 449 -16.05 19.87 -1.13
C GLY A 449 -16.42 21.01 -0.20
N ASP A 450 -17.55 20.91 0.50
CA ASP A 450 -18.09 21.97 1.35
C ASP A 450 -17.60 21.94 2.81
N GLY A 451 -16.76 20.97 3.14
CA GLY A 451 -16.23 20.75 4.49
C GLY A 451 -17.23 20.08 5.43
N THR A 452 -18.34 19.56 4.91
CA THR A 452 -19.41 18.91 5.70
C THR A 452 -19.51 17.42 5.42
N GLY A 453 -18.39 16.79 5.07
CA GLY A 453 -18.33 15.33 4.98
C GLY A 453 -18.80 14.66 6.27
N TRP A 454 -19.24 13.41 6.15
CA TRP A 454 -19.84 12.68 7.27
C TRP A 454 -18.93 12.63 8.51
N ALA A 455 -17.62 12.55 8.34
CA ALA A 455 -16.65 12.70 9.43
C ALA A 455 -16.35 14.18 9.72
N GLY A 456 -16.24 15.00 8.66
CA GLY A 456 -15.91 16.42 8.73
C GLY A 456 -16.83 17.27 9.61
N GLN A 457 -18.09 16.90 9.73
CA GLN A 457 -19.06 17.62 10.58
C GLN A 457 -18.71 17.58 12.08
N TYR A 458 -17.97 16.55 12.51
CA TYR A 458 -17.55 16.34 13.90
C TYR A 458 -16.16 16.86 14.18
N LEU A 459 -15.43 17.24 13.12
CA LEU A 459 -14.10 17.80 13.24
C LEU A 459 -14.18 19.29 13.58
N ASN A 460 -13.25 19.70 14.42
CA ASN A 460 -12.90 21.08 14.64
C ASN A 460 -11.36 21.15 14.51
N PRO A 461 -10.77 22.23 13.97
CA PRO A 461 -11.40 23.08 12.97
C PRO A 461 -11.99 22.22 11.85
N LYS A 462 -13.17 22.62 11.36
CA LYS A 462 -13.85 21.89 10.29
C LYS A 462 -12.96 21.81 9.05
N PRO A 463 -13.05 20.73 8.25
CA PRO A 463 -12.34 20.65 7.00
C PRO A 463 -12.61 21.87 6.13
N ALA A 464 -11.61 22.23 5.35
CA ALA A 464 -11.71 23.36 4.43
C ALA A 464 -12.93 23.20 3.51
N ASP A 465 -13.76 24.25 3.44
CA ASP A 465 -14.72 24.44 2.35
C ASP A 465 -13.92 24.77 1.08
N LEU A 466 -13.63 23.75 0.28
CA LEU A 466 -12.81 23.80 -0.92
C LEU A 466 -13.46 24.68 -2.00
N ARG A 467 -14.77 24.89 -1.96
CA ARG A 467 -15.46 25.85 -2.85
C ARG A 467 -15.02 27.29 -2.60
N LYS A 468 -14.35 27.57 -1.47
CA LYS A 468 -13.82 28.88 -1.09
C LYS A 468 -12.32 29.01 -1.33
N ILE A 469 -11.69 28.12 -2.10
CA ILE A 469 -10.26 28.21 -2.44
C ILE A 469 -9.92 29.59 -2.99
N SER A 470 -10.69 30.12 -3.94
CA SER A 470 -10.45 31.46 -4.52
C SER A 470 -10.47 32.61 -3.51
N LYS A 471 -11.26 32.50 -2.43
CA LYS A 471 -11.32 33.51 -1.37
C LYS A 471 -10.15 33.39 -0.40
N ARG A 472 -9.69 32.16 -0.14
CA ARG A 472 -8.52 31.87 0.71
C ARG A 472 -7.21 32.17 -0.02
N ALA A 473 -7.20 31.94 -1.32
CA ALA A 473 -6.12 32.25 -2.24
C ALA A 473 -6.11 33.73 -2.67
N SER A 474 -6.64 34.64 -1.84
CA SER A 474 -6.54 36.09 -2.07
C SER A 474 -5.08 36.62 -1.99
N GLY A 475 -4.09 35.73 -1.96
CA GLY A 475 -2.68 35.95 -2.22
C GLY A 475 -2.24 35.54 -3.64
N ASP A 476 -0.98 35.13 -3.77
CA ASP A 476 -0.33 34.77 -5.05
C ASP A 476 -0.79 33.40 -5.55
N LEU A 477 -1.68 33.37 -6.54
CA LEU A 477 -2.14 32.15 -7.19
C LEU A 477 -1.03 31.36 -7.88
N SER A 478 0.15 31.94 -8.11
CA SER A 478 1.27 31.24 -8.75
C SER A 478 1.85 30.12 -7.88
N THR A 479 1.56 30.09 -6.57
CA THR A 479 2.08 29.07 -5.63
C THR A 479 1.03 28.05 -5.20
N ILE A 480 -0.22 28.18 -5.66
CA ILE A 480 -1.36 27.41 -5.12
C ILE A 480 -1.23 25.91 -5.37
N GLU A 481 -0.65 25.52 -6.51
CA GLU A 481 -0.44 24.13 -6.88
C GLU A 481 0.53 23.45 -5.91
N GLY A 482 1.68 24.10 -5.68
CA GLY A 482 2.67 23.67 -4.70
C GLY A 482 2.17 23.67 -3.25
N GLU A 483 1.34 24.65 -2.87
CA GLU A 483 0.72 24.74 -1.55
C GLU A 483 -0.22 23.55 -1.29
N TYR A 484 -1.12 23.24 -2.23
CA TYR A 484 -2.06 22.12 -2.09
C TYR A 484 -1.34 20.77 -2.13
N GLN A 485 -0.32 20.64 -2.98
CA GLN A 485 0.55 19.47 -2.97
C GLN A 485 1.21 19.30 -1.60
N SER A 486 1.68 20.37 -0.97
CA SER A 486 2.32 20.32 0.34
C SER A 486 1.36 19.93 1.46
N LYS A 487 0.14 20.50 1.47
CA LYS A 487 -0.92 20.14 2.43
C LYS A 487 -1.32 18.67 2.35
N LEU A 488 -1.42 18.12 1.14
CA LEU A 488 -1.65 16.68 0.95
C LEU A 488 -0.45 15.87 1.43
N SER A 489 0.78 16.32 1.11
CA SER A 489 2.00 15.61 1.47
C SER A 489 2.22 15.51 2.98
N PHE A 490 2.01 16.61 3.70
CA PHE A 490 2.46 16.79 5.08
C PHE A 490 1.31 16.92 6.09
N GLY A 491 0.07 16.98 5.62
CA GLY A 491 -1.08 17.30 6.45
C GLY A 491 -1.16 18.79 6.80
N ILE A 492 -2.06 19.11 7.74
CA ILE A 492 -2.24 20.46 8.28
C ILE A 492 -2.17 20.38 9.80
N LYS A 493 -1.29 21.19 10.39
CA LYS A 493 -1.09 21.30 11.84
C LYS A 493 -2.39 21.72 12.55
N ASP A 494 -2.61 21.19 13.75
CA ASP A 494 -3.76 21.49 14.60
C ASP A 494 -5.12 21.18 13.90
N SER A 495 -5.12 20.18 13.02
CA SER A 495 -6.32 19.71 12.31
C SER A 495 -6.31 18.20 12.16
N ALA A 496 -7.44 17.61 11.78
CA ALA A 496 -7.53 16.19 11.48
C ALA A 496 -6.92 15.76 10.13
N MET A 497 -6.45 16.70 9.28
CA MET A 497 -5.90 16.34 7.96
C MET A 497 -4.64 15.46 8.09
N PRO A 498 -4.63 14.22 7.56
CA PRO A 498 -3.50 13.30 7.67
C PRO A 498 -2.31 13.68 6.76
N THR A 499 -1.17 13.03 6.99
CA THR A 499 0.04 13.09 6.16
C THR A 499 -0.06 12.10 5.01
N TRP A 500 -0.73 12.45 3.91
CA TRP A 500 -0.94 11.52 2.79
C TRP A 500 0.31 11.21 1.98
N GLY A 501 1.41 11.96 2.16
CA GLY A 501 2.68 11.68 1.52
C GLY A 501 3.28 10.31 1.85
N GLU A 502 2.82 9.67 2.93
CA GLU A 502 3.21 8.30 3.32
C GLU A 502 2.40 7.20 2.61
N PHE A 503 1.20 7.52 2.13
CA PHE A 503 0.24 6.54 1.58
C PHE A 503 -0.02 6.71 0.09
N LEU A 504 0.12 7.93 -0.42
CA LEU A 504 -0.16 8.28 -1.81
C LEU A 504 1.15 8.60 -2.53
N SER A 505 1.35 7.96 -3.67
CA SER A 505 2.42 8.30 -4.60
C SER A 505 2.34 9.78 -5.00
N GLN A 506 3.46 10.31 -5.51
CA GLN A 506 3.47 11.69 -5.97
C GLN A 506 2.45 11.93 -7.09
N LYS A 507 2.28 10.95 -8.00
CA LYS A 507 1.32 10.98 -9.10
C LYS A 507 -0.11 11.04 -8.59
N GLU A 508 -0.45 10.20 -7.61
CA GLU A 508 -1.76 10.18 -6.96
C GLU A 508 -2.09 11.51 -6.28
N ARG A 509 -1.15 12.06 -5.50
CA ARG A 509 -1.34 13.39 -4.90
C ARG A 509 -1.56 14.48 -5.95
N TRP A 510 -0.79 14.46 -7.05
CA TRP A 510 -0.99 15.40 -8.14
C TRP A 510 -2.32 15.22 -8.87
N ASN A 511 -2.81 13.99 -9.01
CA ASN A 511 -4.13 13.73 -9.55
C ASN A 511 -5.20 14.37 -8.64
N ASP A 512 -5.10 14.19 -7.32
CA ASP A 512 -6.03 14.81 -6.37
C ASP A 512 -5.97 16.35 -6.39
N VAL A 513 -4.77 16.93 -6.36
CA VAL A 513 -4.59 18.39 -6.54
C VAL A 513 -5.22 18.88 -7.85
N ARG A 514 -5.02 18.14 -8.95
CA ARG A 514 -5.61 18.46 -10.25
C ARG A 514 -7.13 18.46 -10.17
N PHE A 515 -7.72 17.44 -9.56
CA PHE A 515 -9.16 17.37 -9.37
C PHE A 515 -9.69 18.51 -8.49
N VAL A 516 -9.06 18.78 -7.35
CA VAL A 516 -9.48 19.80 -6.39
C VAL A 516 -9.44 21.19 -7.03
N LEU A 517 -8.33 21.55 -7.68
CA LEU A 517 -8.19 22.87 -8.30
C LEU A 517 -9.09 23.00 -9.54
N ASP A 518 -9.13 22.01 -10.43
CA ASP A 518 -9.99 22.08 -11.61
C ASP A 518 -11.48 22.17 -11.24
N SER A 519 -11.91 21.48 -10.17
CA SER A 519 -13.32 21.40 -9.76
C SER A 519 -13.77 22.59 -8.92
N PHE A 520 -12.96 23.01 -7.95
CA PHE A 520 -13.37 23.97 -6.92
C PHE A 520 -12.78 25.36 -7.12
N LEU A 521 -11.64 25.51 -7.81
CA LEU A 521 -11.04 26.80 -8.13
C LEU A 521 -11.45 27.29 -9.51
N THR A 522 -11.13 26.56 -10.58
CA THR A 522 -11.44 26.99 -11.96
C THR A 522 -12.86 26.65 -12.38
N GLY A 523 -13.36 25.50 -11.90
CA GLY A 523 -14.65 24.93 -12.28
C GLY A 523 -14.58 24.14 -13.58
N LYS A 524 -15.04 22.88 -13.54
CA LYS A 524 -15.10 21.99 -14.70
C LYS A 524 -16.54 21.62 -15.02
N LYS A 525 -17.17 22.46 -15.84
CA LYS A 525 -18.60 22.35 -16.19
C LYS A 525 -18.79 21.48 -17.43
N VAL A 526 -19.64 20.46 -17.32
CA VAL A 526 -20.18 19.76 -18.48
C VAL A 526 -21.48 20.45 -18.91
N THR A 527 -21.41 21.28 -19.94
CA THR A 527 -22.54 22.11 -20.40
C THR A 527 -23.37 21.46 -21.51
N THR A 528 -22.88 20.39 -22.11
CA THR A 528 -23.59 19.58 -23.11
C THR A 528 -24.07 18.28 -22.49
N SER A 529 -25.30 17.88 -22.81
CA SER A 529 -25.81 16.57 -22.42
C SER A 529 -24.87 15.47 -22.93
N GLN A 530 -24.39 14.63 -22.01
CA GLN A 530 -23.66 13.40 -22.32
C GLN A 530 -24.63 12.24 -22.63
N HIS A 531 -25.94 12.47 -22.55
CA HIS A 531 -26.97 11.50 -22.90
C HIS A 531 -27.28 11.59 -24.40
N LYS A 532 -27.19 10.46 -25.10
CA LYS A 532 -27.74 10.25 -26.43
C LYS A 532 -28.80 9.14 -26.30
N PRO A 533 -30.08 9.40 -26.65
CA PRO A 533 -31.13 8.39 -26.58
C PRO A 533 -30.74 7.12 -27.34
N GLY A 534 -30.84 5.95 -26.71
CA GLY A 534 -30.46 4.65 -27.29
C GLY A 534 -28.95 4.36 -27.41
N ALA A 535 -28.08 5.17 -26.80
CA ALA A 535 -26.62 5.02 -26.90
C ALA A 535 -25.96 4.67 -25.54
N LEU A 536 -26.52 3.69 -24.83
CA LEU A 536 -25.81 3.08 -23.71
C LEU A 536 -24.60 2.29 -24.24
N PRO A 537 -23.46 2.32 -23.53
CA PRO A 537 -22.35 1.42 -23.85
C PRO A 537 -22.85 -0.04 -23.84
N THR A 538 -22.40 -0.85 -24.80
CA THR A 538 -22.89 -2.21 -25.07
C THR A 538 -22.90 -3.12 -23.85
N GLU A 539 -21.97 -2.91 -22.94
CA GLU A 539 -21.84 -3.59 -21.65
C GLU A 539 -22.99 -3.31 -20.69
N TYR A 540 -23.64 -2.15 -20.78
CA TYR A 540 -24.80 -1.77 -19.96
C TYR A 540 -26.15 -2.02 -20.63
N VAL A 541 -26.16 -2.25 -21.95
CA VAL A 541 -27.39 -2.53 -22.73
C VAL A 541 -28.10 -3.80 -22.24
N ARG A 542 -27.35 -4.78 -21.71
CA ARG A 542 -27.90 -6.06 -21.19
C ARG A 542 -28.12 -6.07 -19.68
N THR A 543 -27.82 -4.97 -19.00
CA THR A 543 -28.02 -4.86 -17.55
C THR A 543 -29.50 -4.69 -17.29
N ASP A 544 -30.24 -5.79 -17.11
CA ASP A 544 -31.67 -5.78 -16.86
C ASP A 544 -32.02 -6.16 -15.42
N THR A 545 -33.12 -5.59 -14.93
CA THR A 545 -33.61 -5.78 -13.56
C THR A 545 -34.07 -7.22 -13.31
N GLY A 546 -34.51 -7.95 -14.34
CA GLY A 546 -34.93 -9.34 -14.28
C GLY A 546 -33.79 -10.33 -14.09
N ILE A 547 -32.62 -10.07 -14.67
CA ILE A 547 -31.39 -10.85 -14.47
C ILE A 547 -30.86 -10.60 -13.05
N PHE A 548 -30.79 -9.35 -12.59
CA PHE A 548 -30.29 -9.04 -11.24
C PHE A 548 -31.19 -9.58 -10.12
N GLN A 549 -32.52 -9.42 -10.25
CA GLN A 549 -33.51 -9.96 -9.30
C GLN A 549 -33.63 -11.48 -9.35
N GLY A 550 -33.27 -12.11 -10.48
CA GLY A 550 -33.32 -13.56 -10.66
C GLY A 550 -32.10 -14.31 -10.12
N GLU A 551 -30.95 -13.64 -9.95
CA GLU A 551 -29.67 -14.30 -9.66
C GLU A 551 -29.00 -13.89 -8.33
N ILE A 552 -29.17 -12.65 -7.80
CA ILE A 552 -28.24 -12.12 -6.77
C ILE A 552 -28.91 -11.37 -5.59
N ALA A 553 -29.93 -10.52 -5.79
CA ALA A 553 -30.54 -9.74 -4.68
C ALA A 553 -31.89 -9.05 -5.03
N THR A 554 -32.66 -8.67 -4.00
CA THR A 554 -33.82 -7.76 -4.12
C THR A 554 -33.39 -6.29 -4.16
N ILE A 555 -33.95 -5.52 -5.10
CA ILE A 555 -33.75 -4.07 -5.21
C ILE A 555 -34.78 -3.36 -4.32
N ASP A 556 -34.31 -2.53 -3.39
CA ASP A 556 -35.14 -1.79 -2.43
C ASP A 556 -34.84 -0.27 -2.47
N PRO A 557 -35.75 0.55 -3.02
CA PRO A 557 -35.64 2.01 -2.99
C PRO A 557 -35.53 2.59 -1.58
N ALA A 558 -36.12 1.95 -0.56
CA ALA A 558 -36.03 2.42 0.82
C ALA A 558 -34.60 2.29 1.37
N ALA A 559 -33.89 1.21 1.01
CA ALA A 559 -32.47 1.04 1.28
C ALA A 559 -31.59 2.01 0.46
N GLY A 560 -32.05 2.44 -0.72
CA GLY A 560 -31.37 3.41 -1.57
C GLY A 560 -31.41 4.86 -1.07
N LYS A 561 -32.46 5.22 -0.32
CA LYS A 561 -32.65 6.56 0.23
C LYS A 561 -31.48 7.07 1.08
N PRO A 562 -31.00 6.37 2.13
CA PRO A 562 -29.87 6.85 2.93
C PRO A 562 -28.58 7.01 2.11
N ILE A 563 -28.39 6.18 1.08
CA ILE A 563 -27.26 6.28 0.15
C ILE A 563 -27.38 7.57 -0.67
N TYR A 564 -28.57 7.85 -1.22
CA TYR A 564 -28.84 9.08 -1.96
C TYR A 564 -28.63 10.33 -1.09
N GLU A 565 -29.16 10.34 0.13
CA GLU A 565 -29.02 11.44 1.08
C GLU A 565 -27.55 11.74 1.39
N ARG A 566 -26.72 10.70 1.50
CA ARG A 566 -25.28 10.81 1.78
C ARG A 566 -24.46 11.28 0.58
N TYR A 567 -24.67 10.68 -0.59
CA TYR A 567 -23.75 10.83 -1.73
C TYR A 567 -24.28 11.68 -2.87
N CYS A 568 -25.60 11.75 -3.06
CA CYS A 568 -26.21 12.39 -4.23
C CYS A 568 -26.86 13.73 -3.88
N GLN A 569 -27.59 13.78 -2.77
CA GLN A 569 -28.35 14.95 -2.32
C GLN A 569 -27.53 16.24 -2.16
N PRO A 570 -26.26 16.23 -1.70
CA PRO A 570 -25.46 17.46 -1.61
C PRO A 570 -25.39 18.22 -2.94
N CYS A 571 -25.42 17.52 -4.07
CA CYS A 571 -25.43 18.11 -5.40
C CYS A 571 -26.84 18.14 -6.01
N HIS A 572 -27.59 17.05 -5.93
CA HIS A 572 -28.85 16.87 -6.64
C HIS A 572 -30.08 17.40 -5.89
N ALA A 573 -29.95 17.80 -4.63
CA ALA A 573 -31.04 18.10 -3.69
C ALA A 573 -31.95 16.90 -3.40
N ALA A 574 -32.77 17.01 -2.35
CA ALA A 574 -33.70 15.96 -1.94
C ALA A 574 -34.79 15.70 -3.00
N ASP A 575 -35.08 16.68 -3.86
CA ASP A 575 -36.08 16.61 -4.93
C ASP A 575 -35.47 16.37 -6.33
N GLY A 576 -34.16 16.10 -6.42
CA GLY A 576 -33.49 15.78 -7.68
C GLY A 576 -33.36 16.94 -8.67
N LYS A 577 -33.61 18.19 -8.26
CA LYS A 577 -33.57 19.37 -9.14
C LYS A 577 -32.18 19.94 -9.39
N GLY A 578 -31.14 19.36 -8.79
CA GLY A 578 -29.76 19.80 -9.00
C GLY A 578 -29.35 21.04 -8.20
N ASN A 579 -30.19 21.52 -7.29
CA ASN A 579 -29.97 22.71 -6.47
C ASN A 579 -29.55 22.35 -5.03
N GLY A 580 -28.79 21.27 -4.86
CA GLY A 580 -28.35 20.81 -3.54
C GLY A 580 -27.47 21.86 -2.83
N PRO A 581 -27.43 21.86 -1.49
CA PRO A 581 -26.69 22.86 -0.70
C PRO A 581 -25.18 22.85 -0.97
N GLY A 582 -24.62 21.71 -1.37
CA GLY A 582 -23.22 21.56 -1.77
C GLY A 582 -22.87 22.35 -3.03
N THR A 583 -23.84 22.66 -3.90
CA THR A 583 -23.61 23.43 -5.14
C THR A 583 -23.44 24.93 -4.91
N ILE A 584 -23.82 25.44 -3.73
CA ILE A 584 -23.78 26.87 -3.41
C ILE A 584 -22.33 27.36 -3.42
N GLY A 585 -22.02 28.29 -4.32
CA GLY A 585 -20.66 28.84 -4.46
C GLY A 585 -19.65 27.91 -5.13
N SER A 586 -20.08 26.76 -5.67
CA SER A 586 -19.22 25.86 -6.44
C SER A 586 -18.83 26.46 -7.79
N ALA A 587 -17.53 26.46 -8.10
CA ALA A 587 -17.02 26.90 -9.39
C ALA A 587 -17.54 26.03 -10.56
N SER A 588 -17.73 24.73 -10.33
CA SER A 588 -18.29 23.78 -11.32
C SER A 588 -19.81 23.88 -11.49
N GLY A 589 -20.50 24.67 -10.65
CA GLY A 589 -21.93 24.89 -10.74
C GLY A 589 -22.78 23.69 -10.33
N SER A 590 -24.09 23.82 -10.60
CA SER A 590 -25.13 22.85 -10.25
C SER A 590 -25.33 21.82 -11.37
N PRO A 591 -25.55 20.53 -11.06
CA PRO A 591 -26.00 19.56 -12.05
C PRO A 591 -27.40 19.91 -12.57
N ALA A 592 -27.77 19.37 -13.72
CA ALA A 592 -29.12 19.48 -14.24
C ALA A 592 -30.13 18.70 -13.36
N ALA A 593 -31.38 19.14 -13.37
CA ALA A 593 -32.48 18.38 -12.79
C ALA A 593 -32.62 17.02 -13.51
N PHE A 594 -33.01 15.98 -12.79
CA PHE A 594 -33.27 14.67 -13.36
C PHE A 594 -34.37 14.75 -14.44
N PRO A 595 -34.08 14.38 -15.71
CA PRO A 595 -35.10 14.24 -16.73
C PRO A 595 -36.13 13.16 -16.34
N SER A 596 -37.41 13.42 -16.61
CA SER A 596 -38.49 12.47 -16.32
C SER A 596 -38.48 11.23 -17.23
N ASP A 597 -37.72 11.26 -18.33
CA ASP A 597 -37.65 10.24 -19.37
C ASP A 597 -36.34 9.42 -19.36
N MET A 598 -35.54 9.51 -18.29
CA MET A 598 -34.30 8.72 -18.19
C MET A 598 -34.57 7.22 -18.12
N GLU A 599 -33.98 6.44 -19.03
CA GLU A 599 -34.02 4.97 -18.96
C GLU A 599 -33.36 4.46 -17.66
N ASP A 600 -33.92 3.39 -17.08
CA ASP A 600 -33.46 2.85 -15.79
C ASP A 600 -31.97 2.43 -15.84
N GLN A 601 -31.58 1.81 -16.95
CA GLN A 601 -30.18 1.44 -17.25
C GLN A 601 -29.26 2.66 -17.34
N TYR A 602 -29.77 3.80 -17.81
CA TYR A 602 -29.00 5.02 -17.90
C TYR A 602 -28.72 5.61 -16.50
N VAL A 603 -29.70 5.58 -15.60
CA VAL A 603 -29.50 6.00 -14.21
C VAL A 603 -28.45 5.11 -13.55
N PHE A 604 -28.59 3.79 -13.67
CA PHE A 604 -27.62 2.82 -13.14
C PHE A 604 -26.20 3.10 -13.66
N TYR A 605 -26.04 3.25 -14.98
CA TYR A 605 -24.76 3.59 -15.60
C TYR A 605 -24.17 4.88 -15.02
N ARG A 606 -24.98 5.94 -14.83
CA ARG A 606 -24.49 7.22 -14.31
C ARG A 606 -24.16 7.19 -12.83
N VAL A 607 -24.85 6.41 -12.01
CA VAL A 607 -24.44 6.17 -10.62
C VAL A 607 -23.14 5.38 -10.59
N ARG A 608 -23.06 4.31 -11.38
CA ARG A 608 -21.90 3.42 -11.40
C ARG A 608 -20.62 4.11 -11.89
N ALA A 609 -20.67 4.68 -13.10
CA ALA A 609 -19.51 5.22 -13.81
C ALA A 609 -19.36 6.75 -13.70
N GLY A 610 -20.36 7.45 -13.16
CA GLY A 610 -20.36 8.90 -13.06
C GLY A 610 -20.55 9.61 -14.41
N VAL A 611 -20.13 10.87 -14.45
CA VAL A 611 -20.13 11.68 -15.69
C VAL A 611 -18.74 12.21 -15.95
N SER A 612 -18.08 11.66 -16.96
CA SER A 612 -16.73 12.05 -17.37
C SER A 612 -16.60 13.56 -17.58
N GLY A 613 -15.49 14.14 -17.09
CA GLY A 613 -15.21 15.56 -17.20
C GLY A 613 -16.06 16.46 -16.30
N SER A 614 -16.90 15.92 -15.42
CA SER A 614 -17.65 16.66 -14.40
C SER A 614 -17.25 16.25 -12.98
N MET A 615 -17.83 16.90 -11.98
CA MET A 615 -17.70 16.48 -10.58
C MET A 615 -18.49 15.22 -10.21
N MET A 616 -19.40 14.72 -11.07
CA MET A 616 -20.17 13.52 -10.76
C MET A 616 -19.26 12.29 -10.75
N TYR A 617 -19.04 11.75 -9.55
CA TYR A 617 -18.24 10.56 -9.30
C TYR A 617 -18.93 9.29 -9.83
N GLY A 618 -18.13 8.28 -10.14
CA GLY A 618 -18.60 6.90 -10.29
C GLY A 618 -18.48 6.18 -8.96
N PHE A 619 -19.54 5.51 -8.52
CA PHE A 619 -19.61 4.85 -7.22
C PHE A 619 -19.26 3.36 -7.25
N GLU A 620 -18.89 2.81 -8.41
CA GLU A 620 -18.54 1.39 -8.59
C GLU A 620 -17.39 0.89 -7.69
N TRP A 621 -16.55 1.80 -7.22
CA TRP A 621 -15.41 1.50 -6.34
C TRP A 621 -15.74 1.66 -4.86
N THR A 622 -16.90 2.25 -4.54
CA THR A 622 -17.28 2.63 -3.16
C THR A 622 -18.57 2.01 -2.68
N LEU A 623 -19.44 1.55 -3.59
CA LEU A 623 -20.74 0.95 -3.28
C LEU A 623 -20.81 -0.44 -3.90
N SER A 624 -21.50 -1.36 -3.22
CA SER A 624 -21.81 -2.66 -3.77
C SER A 624 -22.75 -2.55 -4.98
N GLU A 625 -22.78 -3.55 -5.85
CA GLU A 625 -23.76 -3.62 -6.96
C GLU A 625 -25.20 -3.44 -6.48
N THR A 626 -25.54 -4.08 -5.36
CA THR A 626 -26.86 -3.98 -4.73
C THR A 626 -27.16 -2.55 -4.30
N ASP A 627 -26.20 -1.86 -3.69
CA ASP A 627 -26.34 -0.47 -3.26
C ASP A 627 -26.50 0.49 -4.44
N ILE A 628 -25.75 0.26 -5.53
CA ILE A 628 -25.88 1.02 -6.78
C ILE A 628 -27.28 0.84 -7.36
N TRP A 629 -27.83 -0.37 -7.35
CA TRP A 629 -29.20 -0.61 -7.78
C TRP A 629 -30.23 0.05 -6.88
N ASN A 630 -30.09 -0.08 -5.55
CA ASN A 630 -31.00 0.51 -4.57
C ASN A 630 -31.08 2.03 -4.74
N VAL A 631 -29.92 2.72 -4.83
CA VAL A 631 -29.88 4.17 -5.01
C VAL A 631 -30.36 4.61 -6.39
N SER A 632 -30.13 3.80 -7.44
CA SER A 632 -30.66 4.05 -8.78
C SER A 632 -32.19 3.98 -8.80
N ALA A 633 -32.77 2.99 -8.12
CA ALA A 633 -34.22 2.84 -8.00
C ALA A 633 -34.85 4.02 -7.25
N TYR A 634 -34.25 4.43 -6.13
CA TYR A 634 -34.69 5.63 -5.41
C TYR A 634 -34.61 6.91 -6.26
N THR A 635 -33.53 7.06 -7.04
CA THR A 635 -33.34 8.20 -7.95
C THR A 635 -34.44 8.28 -9.01
N ILE A 636 -34.92 7.14 -9.52
CA ILE A 636 -36.01 7.07 -10.49
C ILE A 636 -37.35 7.45 -9.84
N GLU A 637 -37.60 7.03 -8.61
CA GLU A 637 -38.81 7.42 -7.86
C GLU A 637 -38.91 8.93 -7.64
N LEU A 638 -37.79 9.63 -7.48
CA LEU A 638 -37.76 11.10 -7.39
C LEU A 638 -38.28 11.79 -8.66
N THR A 639 -38.25 11.11 -9.81
CA THR A 639 -38.81 11.63 -11.07
C THR A 639 -40.32 11.42 -11.21
N GLY A 640 -40.96 10.75 -10.23
CA GLY A 640 -42.37 10.38 -10.25
C GLY A 640 -42.66 9.08 -11.02
N ARG A 641 -41.63 8.35 -11.45
CA ARG A 641 -41.74 7.04 -12.10
C ARG A 641 -41.53 5.91 -11.11
N LYS A 642 -42.15 4.76 -11.37
CA LYS A 642 -41.81 3.52 -10.66
C LYS A 642 -40.61 2.86 -11.34
N PHE A 643 -39.68 2.38 -10.54
CA PHE A 643 -38.55 1.59 -11.02
C PHE A 643 -39.05 0.27 -11.67
N GLY A 644 -38.53 -0.09 -12.85
CA GLY A 644 -38.94 -1.26 -13.61
C GLY A 644 -40.33 -1.16 -14.28
N GLY A 645 -40.86 0.06 -14.44
CA GLY A 645 -42.20 0.35 -14.98
C GLY A 645 -42.21 1.08 -16.32
#